data_AF-K3WNJ6-F1
#
_entry.id   AF-K3WNJ6-F1
#
_cell.length_a   1.000
_cell.length_b   1.000
_cell.length_c   1.000
_cell.angle_alpha   90.00
_cell.angle_beta   90.00
_cell.angle_gamma   90.00
#
_symmetry.space_group_name_H-M   'P 1'
#
loop_
_entity.id
_entity.type
_entity.pdbx_description
1 polymer ?
#
loop_
_entity_poly.entity_id
_entity_poly.type
_entity_poly.pdbx_seq_one_letter_code
_entity_poly.pdbx_strand_id
1 'polypeptide(L)'
;MTLLSLLVALLSVCASEAVSFSDTGRACTFEGFYAAGAATAEPCPGALPCEPGFYCTRGVRFACPAGTYGTETQLRAKACSGVCPAGFYCPEGTATPLECGGADVYCPLRSSSPRPVPVGFYSTGVSLRRRDRIRACSVGHYCVHGAQHPCPAGTYGASSRLATPQCTAACPVGHYCGVATVTPTPCPAGTYGDVVGATTPACSGTCRAGFYCPSGTISSTQRPCGTDVYCPAGSATPLRTLPGQYVANGNSQVATAQSTCPRGAFCRRIHANDGNGAAQAELCPGGTYGDVEGLTTPLCAGACAEGYYCERGSTRARQTECGGPHVYCPRGSATPVPVSPGHYTIGATLSRPHEDQDYADATTRIAQMRCEPGHYCIEGVRFPCPGGTYGDAFGLTTAACSGQCVEGHYCPARSIVATAVQCGSSDSFCLAGSDAPTHASRGYCTLGGRKDGSTRSAQRLALPGEFSWSGACYPCPAGTFGATSGETNPRCAGRCLPGYFCPLGSTSATQRECGSAAAYCPGGLGAPLDVLQGYYTSMDVHEQCPPGHFRDFTTTTNKFVDMLTGTSPICVNYGDAKFPLAQCVTCPWGTFKPGAGDDASLCSPCPAYTTTSTPDRRSCECFRVSGGAPFNASETQLRFNLETLACDQVPVANAVQWAPLEANNSLFTRSSQSPCEIGHYCRAGVRFPCSAGTYGSMAMETDAECAGACSPGYYCPLASTNSTAQKCGHTNVYCPSGSAYPTPVLSGYYSIRTAPLSSATATVVDAKALTVSSYSTRVAYTALDATINAAVRDAQRQCERGYYCAQGRKRICPAGRYGDKVGETSPQSLFVRIISKCAGNCKRGYYCPSGSVSPAERECGGADRMCRTGSSVPAVVSQGYYSIGGGASNTTRFHQRPCEPGYFCKDGIKYQCPEGTFGATSGLHDPMCSGYCAAGYCCPSHPNPPSVVATQLECGGNSSVYCPVGTGNTPSMVHSGFYTTGAGDGRVEDARNTTRTAQQICPRGFYCRHGIRIRCPEGTYGDAEGLSDDFCQGWCPPGYFCPRGTANYRDNVCPPGTYAPKGSEGCTKCPYQMDNTNRTAIFSSFDLVSKELRTAPCTDKRECCFFG
;
A
#
# COMPACT_ATOMS: atom_id res chain seq x y z
N MET A 1 68.84 -7.56 93.31
CA MET A 1 67.96 -8.64 92.82
C MET A 1 68.87 -9.82 92.52
N THR A 2 69.00 -10.87 93.35
CA THR A 2 68.03 -11.86 93.90
C THR A 2 67.96 -13.12 93.05
N LEU A 3 68.59 -14.20 93.54
CA LEU A 3 68.54 -15.60 93.03
C LEU A 3 69.19 -15.75 91.63
N LEU A 4 69.76 -16.89 91.21
CA LEU A 4 69.77 -18.27 91.72
C LEU A 4 71.05 -19.00 91.24
N SER A 5 71.47 -20.09 91.91
CA SER A 5 72.38 -21.16 91.39
C SER A 5 73.87 -20.81 91.13
N LEU A 6 74.86 -21.69 91.38
CA LEU A 6 74.90 -23.00 92.07
C LEU A 6 76.29 -23.25 92.74
N LEU A 7 76.43 -24.39 93.43
CA LEU A 7 77.54 -24.89 94.26
C LEU A 7 78.98 -24.73 93.67
N VAL A 8 80.07 -24.51 94.41
CA VAL A 8 80.61 -25.03 95.71
C VAL A 8 81.51 -26.28 95.57
N ALA A 9 82.83 -26.02 95.72
CA ALA A 9 83.85 -26.75 96.51
C ALA A 9 84.22 -28.22 96.10
N LEU A 10 85.23 -28.92 96.66
CA LEU A 10 85.88 -29.02 97.99
C LEU A 10 87.36 -29.50 97.83
N LEU A 11 88.21 -29.69 98.86
CA LEU A 11 88.60 -28.96 100.11
C LEU A 11 89.70 -29.82 100.82
N SER A 12 90.46 -29.28 101.79
CA SER A 12 91.54 -30.01 102.49
C SER A 12 91.62 -29.82 104.03
N VAL A 13 90.96 -30.73 104.77
CA VAL A 13 91.38 -31.36 106.07
C VAL A 13 91.87 -30.48 107.28
N CYS A 14 91.06 -30.39 108.37
CA CYS A 14 91.40 -30.05 109.81
C CYS A 14 91.83 -28.58 110.21
N ALA A 15 91.99 -28.10 111.48
CA ALA A 15 91.46 -28.30 112.88
C ALA A 15 92.22 -27.31 113.86
N SER A 16 91.93 -26.97 115.16
CA SER A 16 90.78 -27.01 116.11
C SER A 16 91.05 -26.21 117.45
N GLU A 17 90.01 -25.66 118.11
CA GLU A 17 89.76 -25.29 119.56
C GLU A 17 90.85 -24.60 120.54
N ALA A 18 90.77 -23.25 120.85
CA ALA A 18 90.94 -22.38 122.14
C ALA A 18 92.23 -21.97 123.10
N VAL A 19 92.86 -20.70 123.13
CA VAL A 19 93.43 -19.64 124.22
C VAL A 19 94.78 -19.60 125.20
N SER A 20 95.56 -18.43 125.51
CA SER A 20 96.37 -17.93 126.82
C SER A 20 97.61 -16.81 126.83
N PHE A 21 98.32 -16.34 127.98
CA PHE A 21 99.31 -15.11 128.24
C PHE A 21 100.39 -15.00 129.51
N SER A 22 101.51 -14.10 129.65
CA SER A 22 102.33 -13.52 130.91
C SER A 22 103.83 -12.78 130.89
N ASP A 23 104.47 -12.13 131.98
CA ASP A 23 105.74 -11.18 132.13
C ASP A 23 106.54 -10.99 133.58
N THR A 24 107.64 -10.22 134.09
CA THR A 24 109.07 -9.53 133.85
C THR A 24 109.93 -8.86 135.12
N GLY A 25 111.26 -8.31 135.12
CA GLY A 25 112.08 -7.55 136.26
C GLY A 25 113.69 -7.09 136.23
N ARG A 26 114.40 -6.27 137.17
CA ARG A 26 115.95 -5.82 137.22
C ARG A 26 116.74 -4.99 138.45
N ALA A 27 118.12 -4.64 138.50
CA ALA A 27 119.03 -3.94 139.61
C ALA A 27 120.48 -3.12 139.37
N CYS A 28 121.40 -2.62 140.36
CA CYS A 28 122.69 -1.67 140.26
C CYS A 28 123.92 -1.50 141.40
N THR A 29 125.08 -0.66 141.34
CA THR A 29 126.34 -0.47 142.35
C THR A 29 127.47 0.78 142.30
N PHE A 30 128.67 0.93 143.07
CA PHE A 30 129.66 2.17 143.33
C PHE A 30 131.25 2.08 143.89
N GLU A 31 132.22 3.13 144.04
CA GLU A 31 133.78 3.12 144.45
C GLU A 31 134.74 4.46 144.89
N GLY A 32 136.15 4.50 145.18
CA GLY A 32 137.14 5.43 146.05
C GLY A 32 138.46 6.43 145.71
N PHE A 33 139.72 6.50 146.37
CA PHE A 33 140.77 7.72 146.53
C PHE A 33 142.44 7.64 146.74
N TYR A 34 143.33 8.75 146.90
CA TYR A 34 144.87 8.88 147.28
C TYR A 34 145.32 9.79 148.51
N ALA A 35 146.54 9.64 149.12
CA ALA A 35 146.93 10.26 150.44
C ALA A 35 148.28 11.03 150.55
N ALA A 36 148.38 12.00 151.49
CA ALA A 36 149.59 12.76 151.84
C ALA A 36 149.68 13.13 153.34
N GLY A 37 150.69 12.63 154.06
CA GLY A 37 150.85 12.82 155.53
C GLY A 37 150.05 11.79 156.37
N ALA A 38 150.37 11.68 157.67
CA ALA A 38 149.80 10.64 158.54
C ALA A 38 149.66 11.05 160.02
N ALA A 39 148.45 10.85 160.57
CA ALA A 39 148.08 10.70 161.99
C ALA A 39 146.60 10.23 162.01
N THR A 40 146.22 8.99 162.36
CA THR A 40 146.20 8.29 163.66
C THR A 40 145.09 8.74 164.61
N ALA A 41 144.30 7.76 165.07
CA ALA A 41 142.97 7.88 165.71
C ALA A 41 141.83 8.28 164.75
N GLU A 42 140.63 7.78 165.03
CA GLU A 42 139.39 8.06 164.28
C GLU A 42 139.03 9.55 164.47
N PRO A 43 138.71 10.35 163.43
CA PRO A 43 138.27 10.00 162.06
C PRO A 43 139.24 10.45 160.93
N CYS A 44 138.89 10.22 159.66
CA CYS A 44 139.77 10.51 158.50
C CYS A 44 139.18 11.47 157.43
N PRO A 45 139.14 12.79 157.66
CA PRO A 45 139.13 13.80 156.58
C PRO A 45 140.58 14.08 156.10
N GLY A 46 140.85 14.09 154.78
CA GLY A 46 142.15 14.56 154.25
C GLY A 46 142.73 13.95 152.96
N ALA A 47 142.02 13.07 152.26
CA ALA A 47 142.54 12.43 151.03
C ALA A 47 142.57 13.39 149.82
N LEU A 48 143.63 13.32 149.00
CA LEU A 48 143.83 14.13 147.80
C LEU A 48 143.47 13.38 146.49
N PRO A 49 143.04 14.10 145.44
CA PRO A 49 142.67 13.51 144.16
C PRO A 49 143.85 13.39 143.19
N CYS A 50 143.95 12.28 142.46
CA CYS A 50 144.85 12.17 141.29
C CYS A 50 144.46 13.19 140.21
N GLU A 51 145.38 13.57 139.31
CA GLU A 51 145.12 14.55 138.24
C GLU A 51 144.98 13.91 136.84
N PRO A 52 144.32 14.59 135.87
CA PRO A 52 144.13 14.06 134.51
C PRO A 52 145.43 13.72 133.79
N GLY A 53 145.40 12.69 132.94
CA GLY A 53 146.58 12.05 132.35
C GLY A 53 147.25 11.02 133.25
N PHE A 54 146.84 10.90 134.51
CA PHE A 54 147.41 10.01 135.51
C PHE A 54 146.35 9.23 136.32
N TYR A 55 146.75 8.12 136.94
CA TYR A 55 145.93 7.32 137.84
C TYR A 55 146.70 6.96 139.13
N CYS A 56 145.98 6.79 140.23
CA CYS A 56 146.49 6.57 141.58
C CYS A 56 145.98 5.24 142.14
N THR A 57 146.80 4.18 142.08
CA THR A 57 146.51 2.88 142.72
C THR A 57 147.15 2.82 144.10
N ARG A 58 146.40 2.44 145.15
CA ARG A 58 146.92 2.21 146.51
C ARG A 58 147.77 3.38 147.08
N GLY A 59 147.47 4.61 146.66
CA GLY A 59 148.21 5.82 147.04
C GLY A 59 149.35 6.27 146.13
N VAL A 60 149.64 5.56 145.02
CA VAL A 60 150.79 5.86 144.13
C VAL A 60 150.34 6.22 142.70
N ARG A 61 150.87 7.33 142.16
CA ARG A 61 150.52 7.94 140.87
C ARG A 61 151.34 7.39 139.69
N PHE A 62 150.67 7.13 138.56
CA PHE A 62 151.23 6.64 137.28
C PHE A 62 150.56 7.34 136.08
N ALA A 63 151.22 7.40 134.92
CA ALA A 63 150.65 7.97 133.68
C ALA A 63 149.73 6.99 132.93
N CYS A 64 148.83 7.52 132.09
CA CYS A 64 147.95 6.72 131.23
C CYS A 64 148.68 6.14 130.00
N PRO A 65 148.64 4.81 129.75
CA PRO A 65 149.31 4.20 128.59
C PRO A 65 148.90 4.75 127.22
N ALA A 66 149.78 4.62 126.22
CA ALA A 66 149.40 4.86 124.82
C ALA A 66 148.20 4.00 124.40
N GLY A 67 147.25 4.60 123.68
CA GLY A 67 145.97 3.99 123.32
C GLY A 67 144.90 4.03 124.41
N THR A 68 145.17 4.62 125.58
CA THR A 68 144.17 5.05 126.58
C THR A 68 144.31 6.55 126.86
N TYR A 69 143.37 7.11 127.63
CA TYR A 69 143.40 8.51 128.08
C TYR A 69 142.79 8.64 129.48
N GLY A 70 143.10 9.74 130.18
CA GLY A 70 142.54 10.06 131.48
C GLY A 70 142.07 11.50 131.58
N THR A 71 140.78 11.75 131.40
CA THR A 71 140.17 13.08 131.59
C THR A 71 139.88 13.40 133.05
N GLU A 72 139.69 12.37 133.88
CA GLU A 72 139.18 12.53 135.24
C GLU A 72 140.29 12.72 136.28
N THR A 73 139.96 13.47 137.32
CA THR A 73 140.69 13.39 138.59
C THR A 73 140.34 12.10 139.34
N GLN A 74 141.13 11.73 140.34
CA GLN A 74 140.91 10.52 141.17
C GLN A 74 140.92 9.17 140.43
N LEU A 75 141.42 9.07 139.19
CA LEU A 75 141.55 7.80 138.47
C LEU A 75 142.36 6.75 139.25
N ARG A 76 142.04 5.46 139.07
CA ARG A 76 142.35 4.40 140.07
C ARG A 76 143.01 3.14 139.50
N ALA A 77 143.17 3.06 138.18
CA ALA A 77 143.69 1.88 137.49
C ALA A 77 144.34 2.26 136.15
N LYS A 78 145.18 1.37 135.62
CA LYS A 78 145.88 1.51 134.33
C LYS A 78 144.97 1.64 133.09
N ALA A 79 143.65 1.46 133.26
CA ALA A 79 142.65 1.77 132.25
C ALA A 79 142.46 3.29 132.04
N CYS A 80 142.77 4.11 133.05
CA CYS A 80 142.39 5.53 133.13
C CYS A 80 140.88 5.76 132.85
N SER A 81 140.47 6.91 132.32
CA SER A 81 139.06 7.17 131.97
C SER A 81 138.59 6.31 130.80
N GLY A 82 139.50 5.83 129.93
CA GLY A 82 139.18 4.77 129.00
C GLY A 82 140.14 4.59 127.83
N VAL A 83 139.74 3.70 126.93
CA VAL A 83 140.42 3.46 125.65
C VAL A 83 140.24 4.62 124.69
N CYS A 84 141.26 4.90 123.87
CA CYS A 84 141.16 5.97 122.88
C CYS A 84 140.00 5.70 121.89
N PRO A 85 139.01 6.62 121.78
CA PRO A 85 137.83 6.42 120.94
C PRO A 85 138.18 6.36 119.45
N ALA A 86 137.37 5.67 118.65
CA ALA A 86 137.57 5.62 117.21
C ALA A 86 137.34 7.02 116.58
N GLY A 87 138.10 7.35 115.54
CA GLY A 87 138.20 8.71 115.01
C GLY A 87 139.16 9.63 115.78
N PHE A 88 139.83 9.12 116.81
CA PHE A 88 140.88 9.81 117.57
C PHE A 88 142.14 8.92 117.72
N TYR A 89 143.25 9.50 118.16
CA TYR A 89 144.44 8.77 118.61
C TYR A 89 145.00 9.36 119.91
N CYS A 90 145.68 8.52 120.71
CA CYS A 90 146.16 8.86 122.05
C CYS A 90 147.59 8.32 122.27
N PRO A 91 148.62 9.18 122.30
CA PRO A 91 149.95 8.82 122.82
C PRO A 91 149.92 8.60 124.35
N GLU A 92 151.04 8.20 124.94
CA GLU A 92 151.15 8.00 126.40
C GLU A 92 151.05 9.33 127.17
N GLY A 93 150.46 9.31 128.36
CA GLY A 93 150.18 10.48 129.19
C GLY A 93 148.99 11.35 128.75
N THR A 94 148.25 10.93 127.71
CA THR A 94 147.16 11.72 127.13
C THR A 94 146.01 11.96 128.13
N ALA A 95 145.74 13.23 128.44
CA ALA A 95 144.54 13.61 129.19
C ALA A 95 143.27 13.59 128.31
N THR A 96 143.34 14.11 127.08
CA THR A 96 142.22 14.21 126.14
C THR A 96 142.60 13.66 124.74
N PRO A 97 141.79 12.78 124.12
CA PRO A 97 142.09 12.21 122.79
C PRO A 97 142.27 13.25 121.67
N LEU A 98 143.21 13.02 120.75
CA LEU A 98 143.50 13.92 119.62
C LEU A 98 142.77 13.46 118.33
N GLU A 99 142.22 14.40 117.55
CA GLU A 99 141.41 14.08 116.35
C GLU A 99 142.22 13.45 115.20
N CYS A 100 141.60 12.52 114.49
CA CYS A 100 142.24 11.76 113.41
C CYS A 100 142.19 12.42 112.02
N GLY A 101 143.10 13.38 111.81
CA GLY A 101 143.72 13.66 110.50
C GLY A 101 142.81 14.11 109.35
N GLY A 102 143.25 13.82 108.11
CA GLY A 102 142.57 14.17 106.87
C GLY A 102 141.79 13.01 106.24
N ALA A 103 141.24 13.22 105.04
CA ALA A 103 140.48 12.19 104.31
C ALA A 103 141.38 11.02 103.82
N ASP A 104 142.67 11.27 103.72
CA ASP A 104 143.77 10.39 103.37
C ASP A 104 144.18 9.42 104.50
N VAL A 105 143.67 9.60 105.72
CA VAL A 105 143.96 8.74 106.89
C VAL A 105 142.69 8.31 107.66
N TYR A 106 142.83 7.35 108.57
CA TYR A 106 141.81 6.93 109.54
C TYR A 106 142.41 6.32 110.83
N CYS A 107 141.62 6.35 111.91
CA CYS A 107 141.99 5.84 113.25
C CYS A 107 140.87 4.96 113.82
N PRO A 108 141.00 3.62 113.82
CA PRO A 108 140.11 2.76 114.59
C PRO A 108 140.30 2.94 116.12
N LEU A 109 139.45 2.29 116.91
CA LEU A 109 139.52 2.27 118.38
C LEU A 109 140.93 1.87 118.88
N ARG A 110 141.40 2.47 119.99
CA ARG A 110 142.75 2.30 120.58
C ARG A 110 143.92 2.74 119.67
N SER A 111 143.70 3.59 118.67
CA SER A 111 144.82 4.11 117.86
C SER A 111 145.79 4.95 118.70
N SER A 112 147.09 4.70 118.51
CA SER A 112 148.18 5.56 118.99
C SER A 112 148.71 6.52 117.90
N SER A 113 148.35 6.31 116.64
CA SER A 113 148.63 7.19 115.50
C SER A 113 147.66 6.93 114.31
N PRO A 114 147.48 7.90 113.39
CA PRO A 114 146.67 7.72 112.16
C PRO A 114 147.27 6.76 111.13
N ARG A 115 146.41 6.11 110.33
CA ARG A 115 146.79 5.15 109.27
C ARG A 115 146.32 5.62 107.88
N PRO A 116 147.13 5.50 106.81
CA PRO A 116 146.74 5.96 105.47
C PRO A 116 145.69 5.09 104.77
N VAL A 117 144.96 5.68 103.82
CA VAL A 117 143.88 5.07 103.03
C VAL A 117 144.40 4.59 101.66
N PRO A 118 144.21 3.32 101.27
CA PRO A 118 144.58 2.81 99.94
C PRO A 118 143.78 3.44 98.78
N VAL A 119 144.35 3.48 97.58
CA VAL A 119 143.62 3.84 96.35
C VAL A 119 142.50 2.86 96.04
N GLY A 120 141.44 3.31 95.36
CA GLY A 120 140.20 2.54 95.20
C GLY A 120 139.33 2.47 96.47
N PHE A 121 139.78 3.09 97.57
CA PHE A 121 139.04 3.30 98.82
C PHE A 121 138.96 4.79 99.18
N TYR A 122 137.99 5.13 100.01
CA TYR A 122 137.83 6.44 100.63
C TYR A 122 137.59 6.30 102.14
N SER A 123 138.03 7.27 102.95
CA SER A 123 137.75 7.25 104.39
C SER A 123 136.31 7.69 104.69
N THR A 124 135.78 7.23 105.81
CA THR A 124 134.53 7.71 106.41
C THR A 124 134.70 7.89 107.91
N GLY A 125 133.81 8.67 108.52
CA GLY A 125 133.83 8.95 109.95
C GLY A 125 132.81 10.01 110.33
N VAL A 126 132.78 10.37 111.62
CA VAL A 126 131.76 11.28 112.19
C VAL A 126 131.96 12.73 111.72
N SER A 127 133.20 13.12 111.41
CA SER A 127 133.52 14.41 110.80
C SER A 127 134.71 14.26 109.85
N LEU A 128 134.98 15.29 109.04
CA LEU A 128 136.11 15.28 108.10
C LEU A 128 137.47 15.04 108.79
N ARG A 129 137.60 15.44 110.06
CA ARG A 129 138.78 15.30 110.94
C ARG A 129 138.75 14.10 111.90
N ARG A 130 137.69 13.29 111.87
CA ARG A 130 137.52 12.11 112.74
C ARG A 130 137.11 10.90 111.91
N ARG A 131 138.03 10.46 111.04
CA ARG A 131 137.91 9.28 110.20
C ARG A 131 138.14 8.01 111.01
N ASP A 132 137.16 7.12 111.10
CA ASP A 132 137.22 5.90 111.91
C ASP A 132 137.45 4.62 111.07
N ARG A 133 137.10 4.66 109.77
CA ARG A 133 137.11 3.48 108.88
C ARG A 133 137.21 3.87 107.40
N ILE A 134 137.46 2.88 106.54
CA ILE A 134 137.53 3.04 105.08
C ILE A 134 136.42 2.25 104.36
N ARG A 135 136.04 2.70 103.16
CA ARG A 135 135.09 2.04 102.27
C ARG A 135 135.66 1.93 100.85
N ALA A 136 135.34 0.84 100.17
CA ALA A 136 135.66 0.66 98.75
C ALA A 136 134.82 1.61 97.88
N CYS A 137 135.37 2.09 96.76
CA CYS A 137 134.63 2.90 95.81
C CYS A 137 133.45 2.12 95.20
N SER A 138 132.26 2.72 95.19
CA SER A 138 131.10 2.16 94.50
C SER A 138 131.26 2.24 92.97
N VAL A 139 130.42 1.49 92.25
CA VAL A 139 130.25 1.65 90.80
C VAL A 139 129.85 3.09 90.43
N GLY A 140 130.12 3.47 89.17
CA GLY A 140 129.93 4.83 88.66
C GLY A 140 130.89 5.87 89.25
N HIS A 141 131.86 5.45 90.07
CA HIS A 141 132.76 6.33 90.81
C HIS A 141 134.18 5.75 90.88
N TYR A 142 135.18 6.62 90.98
CA TYR A 142 136.59 6.27 91.23
C TYR A 142 137.11 6.97 92.50
N CYS A 143 138.05 6.33 93.20
CA CYS A 143 138.53 6.79 94.50
C CYS A 143 140.05 6.91 94.54
N VAL A 144 140.54 8.09 94.92
CA VAL A 144 141.96 8.44 94.98
C VAL A 144 142.18 9.41 96.15
N HIS A 145 143.38 9.38 96.77
CA HIS A 145 143.71 10.17 97.97
C HIS A 145 142.66 10.12 99.11
N GLY A 146 141.99 8.97 99.29
CA GLY A 146 141.00 8.77 100.33
C GLY A 146 139.65 9.48 100.11
N ALA A 147 139.40 10.03 98.91
CA ALA A 147 138.15 10.65 98.49
C ALA A 147 137.48 9.86 97.35
N GLN A 148 136.18 10.12 97.10
CA GLN A 148 135.37 9.50 96.06
C GLN A 148 134.89 10.55 95.04
N HIS A 149 135.04 10.24 93.74
CA HIS A 149 134.67 11.09 92.62
C HIS A 149 133.79 10.33 91.61
N PRO A 150 132.79 10.95 90.97
CA PRO A 150 131.98 10.30 89.94
C PRO A 150 132.76 10.11 88.62
N CYS A 151 132.40 9.11 87.83
CA CYS A 151 132.86 8.99 86.45
C CYS A 151 132.37 10.19 85.60
N PRO A 152 133.21 10.77 84.73
CA PRO A 152 132.81 11.88 83.86
C PRO A 152 131.79 11.43 82.81
N ALA A 153 130.96 12.35 82.35
CA ALA A 153 130.02 12.10 81.25
C ALA A 153 130.77 11.65 79.99
N GLY A 154 130.14 10.78 79.20
CA GLY A 154 130.75 10.12 78.04
C GLY A 154 131.56 8.86 78.39
N THR A 155 131.75 8.55 79.69
CA THR A 155 132.29 7.28 80.18
C THR A 155 131.30 6.58 81.12
N TYR A 156 131.55 5.31 81.43
CA TYR A 156 130.82 4.57 82.46
C TYR A 156 131.76 3.79 83.37
N GLY A 157 131.32 3.53 84.60
CA GLY A 157 132.04 2.76 85.63
C GLY A 157 131.25 1.55 86.09
N ALA A 158 131.35 0.43 85.37
CA ALA A 158 130.62 -0.81 85.69
C ALA A 158 131.25 -1.60 86.88
N SER A 159 132.43 -1.19 87.36
CA SER A 159 133.19 -1.90 88.39
C SER A 159 133.36 -1.08 89.67
N SER A 160 133.46 -1.76 90.82
CA SER A 160 133.82 -1.13 92.10
C SER A 160 135.34 -0.96 92.23
N ARG A 161 135.80 -0.10 93.15
CA ARG A 161 137.23 0.21 93.41
C ARG A 161 138.01 0.79 92.22
N LEU A 162 137.35 1.40 91.24
CA LEU A 162 138.02 2.21 90.23
C LEU A 162 138.87 3.29 90.92
N ALA A 163 140.02 3.63 90.34
CA ALA A 163 140.97 4.59 90.90
C ALA A 163 141.31 5.75 89.94
N THR A 164 140.75 5.76 88.73
CA THR A 164 141.08 6.71 87.66
C THR A 164 139.83 7.25 86.96
N PRO A 165 139.86 8.48 86.42
CA PRO A 165 138.70 9.11 85.78
C PRO A 165 138.28 8.49 84.44
N GLN A 166 139.09 7.61 83.84
CA GLN A 166 138.69 6.81 82.66
C GLN A 166 137.62 5.77 83.00
N CYS A 167 137.45 5.43 84.29
CA CYS A 167 136.51 4.43 84.78
C CYS A 167 136.63 3.08 84.05
N THR A 168 135.55 2.53 83.48
CA THR A 168 135.58 1.24 82.77
C THR A 168 135.84 1.45 81.27
N ALA A 169 135.04 2.28 80.60
CA ALA A 169 135.20 2.60 79.18
C ALA A 169 134.40 3.86 78.78
N ALA A 170 134.66 4.36 77.56
CA ALA A 170 133.81 5.35 76.90
C ALA A 170 132.45 4.76 76.49
N CYS A 171 131.44 5.61 76.33
CA CYS A 171 130.09 5.19 75.95
C CYS A 171 130.04 4.66 74.49
N PRO A 172 129.47 3.47 74.22
CA PRO A 172 129.37 2.94 72.86
C PRO A 172 128.34 3.70 72.00
N VAL A 173 128.43 3.53 70.68
CA VAL A 173 127.40 4.01 69.73
C VAL A 173 126.00 3.47 70.07
N GLY A 174 124.97 4.21 69.66
CA GLY A 174 123.58 3.92 69.99
C GLY A 174 123.23 4.13 71.47
N HIS A 175 124.18 4.60 72.30
CA HIS A 175 123.99 4.83 73.74
C HIS A 175 124.59 6.17 74.15
N TYR A 176 124.10 6.71 75.27
CA TYR A 176 124.65 7.88 75.94
C TYR A 176 124.92 7.61 77.43
N CYS A 177 125.89 8.34 77.98
CA CYS A 177 126.38 8.19 79.34
C CYS A 177 126.48 9.57 80.01
N GLY A 178 125.63 9.85 80.99
CA GLY A 178 125.76 11.01 81.86
C GLY A 178 126.87 10.84 82.91
N VAL A 179 127.02 11.82 83.80
CA VAL A 179 127.93 11.73 84.95
C VAL A 179 127.54 10.55 85.86
N ALA A 180 128.53 9.85 86.41
CA ALA A 180 128.39 8.67 87.26
C ALA A 180 127.66 7.45 86.64
N THR A 181 127.56 7.37 85.31
CA THR A 181 126.90 6.25 84.63
C THR A 181 127.55 4.91 85.00
N VAL A 182 126.74 3.93 85.39
CA VAL A 182 127.19 2.54 85.66
C VAL A 182 127.09 1.67 84.41
N THR A 183 126.04 1.87 83.61
CA THR A 183 125.74 1.14 82.36
C THR A 183 125.26 2.12 81.29
N PRO A 184 125.81 2.08 80.06
CA PRO A 184 125.35 2.94 78.96
C PRO A 184 123.83 2.87 78.73
N THR A 185 123.19 4.01 78.53
CA THR A 185 121.73 4.08 78.29
C THR A 185 121.45 4.22 76.79
N PRO A 186 120.63 3.36 76.16
CA PRO A 186 120.38 3.45 74.73
C PRO A 186 119.70 4.77 74.35
N CYS A 187 120.02 5.31 73.17
CA CYS A 187 119.38 6.50 72.61
C CYS A 187 117.85 6.30 72.54
N PRO A 188 117.03 7.31 72.91
CA PRO A 188 115.58 7.17 72.92
C PRO A 188 115.01 6.99 71.51
N ALA A 189 113.89 6.28 71.40
CA ALA A 189 113.21 6.09 70.12
C ALA A 189 112.79 7.43 69.50
N GLY A 190 112.93 7.55 68.18
CA GLY A 190 112.87 8.80 67.42
C GLY A 190 114.24 9.47 67.22
N THR A 191 115.29 9.03 67.93
CA THR A 191 116.68 9.49 67.77
C THR A 191 117.62 8.36 67.35
N TYR A 192 118.85 8.72 66.98
CA TYR A 192 119.94 7.78 66.70
C TYR A 192 121.26 8.26 67.30
N GLY A 193 122.21 7.34 67.53
CA GLY A 193 123.57 7.66 67.98
C GLY A 193 124.63 6.97 67.14
N ASP A 194 125.26 7.71 66.22
CA ASP A 194 126.40 7.24 65.41
C ASP A 194 127.78 7.56 66.02
N VAL A 195 127.84 8.40 67.07
CA VAL A 195 129.08 8.77 67.76
C VAL A 195 129.34 7.99 69.05
N VAL A 196 130.62 7.69 69.30
CA VAL A 196 131.13 7.16 70.57
C VAL A 196 131.24 8.30 71.60
N GLY A 197 130.94 8.02 72.86
CA GLY A 197 131.09 8.97 73.97
C GLY A 197 129.93 9.95 74.13
N ALA A 198 128.76 9.71 73.51
CA ALA A 198 127.60 10.59 73.64
C ALA A 198 127.19 10.80 75.11
N THR A 199 126.83 12.03 75.45
CA THR A 199 126.62 12.47 76.85
C THR A 199 125.16 12.74 77.20
N THR A 200 124.27 12.84 76.21
CA THR A 200 122.86 13.27 76.37
C THR A 200 121.90 12.40 75.55
N PRO A 201 120.61 12.31 75.92
CA PRO A 201 119.59 11.57 75.17
C PRO A 201 119.27 12.15 73.78
N ALA A 202 119.87 13.27 73.36
CA ALA A 202 119.79 13.71 71.97
C ALA A 202 120.66 12.85 71.03
N CYS A 203 121.67 12.16 71.58
CA CYS A 203 122.66 11.39 70.85
C CYS A 203 123.24 12.17 69.64
N SER A 204 122.98 11.73 68.41
CA SER A 204 123.43 12.40 67.18
C SER A 204 122.34 13.20 66.46
N GLY A 205 121.07 13.02 66.83
CA GLY A 205 119.93 13.70 66.20
C GLY A 205 118.68 12.84 66.05
N THR A 206 117.67 13.39 65.39
CA THR A 206 116.38 12.73 65.13
C THR A 206 116.42 11.84 63.88
N CYS A 207 115.49 10.88 63.81
CA CYS A 207 115.32 10.00 62.65
C CYS A 207 114.91 10.78 61.39
N ARG A 208 115.38 10.37 60.22
CA ARG A 208 115.08 11.05 58.95
C ARG A 208 113.63 10.75 58.51
N ALA A 209 112.95 11.74 57.91
CA ALA A 209 111.63 11.49 57.30
C ALA A 209 111.70 10.35 56.27
N GLY A 210 110.67 9.51 56.28
CA GLY A 210 110.63 8.20 55.60
C GLY A 210 111.19 7.05 56.44
N PHE A 211 111.88 7.30 57.54
CA PHE A 211 112.50 6.27 58.38
C PHE A 211 112.00 6.36 59.82
N TYR A 212 112.09 5.26 60.56
CA TYR A 212 111.78 5.22 61.99
C TYR A 212 112.93 4.60 62.79
N CYS A 213 113.19 5.15 63.98
CA CYS A 213 114.33 4.80 64.80
C CYS A 213 113.85 4.29 66.17
N PRO A 214 113.82 2.96 66.40
CA PRO A 214 113.65 2.40 67.74
C PRO A 214 114.76 2.83 68.70
N SER A 215 114.61 2.56 70.00
CA SER A 215 115.68 2.83 70.97
C SER A 215 116.97 2.07 70.63
N GLY A 216 118.12 2.70 70.87
CA GLY A 216 119.44 2.12 70.56
C GLY A 216 119.85 2.17 69.08
N THR A 217 119.08 2.84 68.21
CA THR A 217 119.38 2.94 66.77
C THR A 217 120.69 3.70 66.52
N ILE A 218 121.50 3.23 65.55
CA ILE A 218 122.83 3.80 65.24
C ILE A 218 122.87 4.59 63.91
N SER A 219 121.76 4.69 63.18
CA SER A 219 121.67 5.48 61.94
C SER A 219 120.26 6.03 61.73
N SER A 220 120.17 7.30 61.30
CA SER A 220 118.90 8.01 61.01
C SER A 220 118.08 7.41 59.86
N THR A 221 118.62 6.44 59.12
CA THR A 221 117.95 5.72 58.03
C THR A 221 117.93 4.20 58.23
N GLN A 222 118.09 3.70 59.45
CA GLN A 222 118.28 2.25 59.70
C GLN A 222 117.02 1.39 59.43
N ARG A 223 115.81 1.97 59.47
CA ARG A 223 114.55 1.25 59.13
C ARG A 223 113.62 2.13 58.31
N PRO A 224 113.33 1.79 57.03
CA PRO A 224 112.37 2.55 56.22
C PRO A 224 110.93 2.30 56.67
N CYS A 225 110.04 3.25 56.40
CA CYS A 225 108.60 3.04 56.41
C CYS A 225 108.17 2.07 55.30
N GLY A 226 107.07 1.35 55.52
CA GLY A 226 106.41 0.58 54.45
C GLY A 226 105.63 1.46 53.48
N THR A 227 104.99 0.85 52.49
CA THR A 227 104.09 1.53 51.53
C THR A 227 102.78 2.01 52.15
N ASP A 228 102.33 1.31 53.21
CA ASP A 228 100.95 1.41 53.74
C ASP A 228 100.85 2.29 54.99
N VAL A 229 101.96 2.91 55.38
CA VAL A 229 102.19 3.68 56.60
C VAL A 229 103.18 4.80 56.31
N TYR A 230 103.05 5.97 56.94
CA TYR A 230 103.95 7.10 56.73
C TYR A 230 104.81 7.41 57.97
N CYS A 231 106.02 7.92 57.74
CA CYS A 231 107.02 8.22 58.77
C CYS A 231 107.49 9.68 58.62
N PRO A 232 106.96 10.65 59.40
CA PRO A 232 107.56 11.98 59.50
C PRO A 232 108.95 11.94 60.16
N ALA A 233 109.68 13.06 60.12
CA ALA A 233 110.97 13.16 60.81
C ALA A 233 110.80 12.96 62.33
N GLY A 234 111.76 12.29 62.97
CA GLY A 234 111.71 11.92 64.39
C GLY A 234 110.81 10.72 64.72
N SER A 235 110.27 10.00 63.73
CA SER A 235 109.42 8.82 63.97
C SER A 235 110.11 7.75 64.83
N ALA A 236 109.48 7.38 65.94
CA ALA A 236 109.82 6.19 66.73
C ALA A 236 109.24 4.90 66.10
N THR A 237 108.07 5.02 65.44
CA THR A 237 107.33 3.95 64.77
C THR A 237 106.57 4.50 63.53
N PRO A 238 106.11 3.63 62.60
CA PRO A 238 105.26 4.04 61.48
C PRO A 238 103.84 4.45 61.88
N LEU A 239 103.24 5.40 61.15
CA LEU A 239 101.88 5.93 61.40
C LEU A 239 100.89 5.52 60.30
N ARG A 240 99.60 5.42 60.64
CA ARG A 240 98.50 5.07 59.71
C ARG A 240 97.71 6.31 59.28
N THR A 241 97.06 6.24 58.11
CA THR A 241 96.20 7.33 57.63
C THR A 241 94.83 7.38 58.31
N LEU A 242 94.27 8.59 58.38
CA LEU A 242 92.92 8.83 58.85
C LEU A 242 91.85 8.38 57.84
N PRO A 243 90.59 8.14 58.27
CA PRO A 243 89.47 7.97 57.33
C PRO A 243 89.35 9.17 56.38
N GLY A 244 89.04 8.90 55.11
CA GLY A 244 89.00 9.93 54.05
C GLY A 244 90.37 10.37 53.53
N GLN A 245 91.47 9.79 54.02
CA GLN A 245 92.85 10.13 53.63
C GLN A 245 93.66 8.91 53.16
N TYR A 246 94.44 9.11 52.10
CA TYR A 246 95.34 8.11 51.49
C TYR A 246 96.81 8.50 51.65
N VAL A 247 97.71 7.55 51.39
CA VAL A 247 99.17 7.75 51.52
C VAL A 247 99.70 8.55 50.33
N ALA A 248 100.39 9.66 50.59
CA ALA A 248 100.87 10.58 49.56
C ALA A 248 102.35 10.30 49.20
N ASN A 249 102.56 9.41 48.21
CA ASN A 249 103.90 9.03 47.75
C ASN A 249 104.52 10.10 46.82
N GLY A 250 105.20 11.08 47.42
CA GLY A 250 105.97 12.12 46.71
C GLY A 250 107.25 11.60 46.06
N ASN A 251 107.10 10.91 44.92
CA ASN A 251 108.14 10.44 43.99
C ASN A 251 109.27 9.57 44.60
N SER A 252 109.17 9.20 45.88
CA SER A 252 110.16 8.45 46.63
C SER A 252 109.56 7.11 47.08
N GLN A 253 110.36 6.05 47.16
CA GLN A 253 109.90 4.69 47.54
C GLN A 253 109.50 4.55 49.02
N VAL A 254 109.29 5.66 49.75
CA VAL A 254 109.08 5.67 51.20
C VAL A 254 108.12 6.81 51.56
N ALA A 255 107.04 6.49 52.27
CA ALA A 255 105.95 7.44 52.52
C ALA A 255 106.24 8.42 53.66
N THR A 256 106.01 9.71 53.40
CA THR A 256 106.29 10.82 54.34
C THR A 256 105.04 11.61 54.77
N ALA A 257 103.92 11.50 54.06
CA ALA A 257 102.70 12.29 54.30
C ALA A 257 101.40 11.54 53.90
N GLN A 258 100.26 12.14 54.27
CA GLN A 258 98.90 11.71 53.93
C GLN A 258 98.12 12.84 53.23
N SER A 259 97.14 12.51 52.38
CA SER A 259 96.33 13.48 51.62
C SER A 259 94.85 13.09 51.60
N THR A 260 93.93 14.06 51.49
CA THR A 260 92.49 13.84 51.37
C THR A 260 92.10 13.33 49.98
N CYS A 261 91.09 12.47 49.89
CA CYS A 261 90.51 12.12 48.60
C CYS A 261 89.80 13.34 47.97
N PRO A 262 90.05 13.68 46.69
CA PRO A 262 89.46 14.85 46.04
C PRO A 262 87.98 14.65 45.69
N ARG A 263 87.29 15.75 45.35
CA ARG A 263 85.91 15.74 44.83
C ARG A 263 85.82 14.84 43.59
N GLY A 264 84.72 14.12 43.43
CA GLY A 264 84.57 13.08 42.39
C GLY A 264 85.33 11.77 42.66
N ALA A 265 86.00 11.62 43.81
CA ALA A 265 86.67 10.39 44.23
C ALA A 265 86.36 10.02 45.69
N PHE A 266 86.59 8.75 46.04
CA PHE A 266 86.46 8.22 47.39
C PHE A 266 87.65 7.35 47.79
N CYS A 267 87.98 7.35 49.08
CA CYS A 267 89.11 6.66 49.67
C CYS A 267 88.70 5.24 50.11
N ARG A 268 89.00 4.24 49.27
CA ARG A 268 88.72 2.83 49.52
C ARG A 268 89.91 2.14 50.20
N ARG A 269 89.65 1.29 51.20
CA ARG A 269 90.65 0.34 51.71
C ARG A 269 90.58 -0.97 50.93
N ILE A 270 91.70 -1.39 50.34
CA ILE A 270 91.72 -2.48 49.34
C ILE A 270 91.97 -3.87 49.98
N HIS A 271 92.58 -3.94 51.17
CA HIS A 271 92.78 -5.19 51.92
C HIS A 271 92.17 -5.11 53.31
N ALA A 272 90.96 -5.66 53.48
CA ALA A 272 90.16 -5.56 54.71
C ALA A 272 90.34 -6.72 55.70
N ASN A 273 90.79 -7.90 55.24
CA ASN A 273 90.74 -9.14 56.03
C ASN A 273 91.66 -9.11 57.27
N ASP A 274 92.84 -8.50 57.17
CA ASP A 274 93.81 -8.40 58.27
C ASP A 274 93.83 -7.02 58.95
N GLY A 275 92.79 -6.19 58.72
CA GLY A 275 92.62 -4.85 59.29
C GLY A 275 93.66 -3.78 58.87
N ASN A 276 94.67 -4.16 58.09
CA ASN A 276 95.91 -3.38 57.92
C ASN A 276 96.03 -2.59 56.61
N GLY A 277 95.20 -2.85 55.60
CA GLY A 277 95.38 -2.31 54.25
C GLY A 277 95.28 -0.78 54.14
N ALA A 278 96.14 -0.20 53.30
CA ALA A 278 96.13 1.21 52.95
C ALA A 278 94.81 1.64 52.28
N ALA A 279 94.52 2.95 52.38
CA ALA A 279 93.47 3.58 51.58
C ALA A 279 94.05 4.12 50.25
N GLN A 280 93.29 4.00 49.17
CA GLN A 280 93.59 4.54 47.84
C GLN A 280 92.37 5.29 47.29
N ALA A 281 92.60 6.33 46.49
CA ALA A 281 91.54 7.09 45.82
C ALA A 281 91.02 6.34 44.58
N GLU A 282 89.72 6.03 44.55
CA GLU A 282 88.97 5.55 43.39
C GLU A 282 87.97 6.63 42.94
N LEU A 283 87.76 6.80 41.62
CA LEU A 283 86.74 7.73 41.10
C LEU A 283 85.33 7.23 41.42
N CYS A 284 84.40 8.15 41.70
CA CYS A 284 82.98 7.84 41.92
C CYS A 284 82.41 7.06 40.73
N PRO A 285 81.72 5.91 40.94
CA PRO A 285 81.10 5.14 39.88
C PRO A 285 80.13 5.98 39.05
N GLY A 286 80.02 5.66 37.75
CA GLY A 286 79.01 6.27 36.89
C GLY A 286 77.60 6.06 37.47
N GLY A 287 76.76 7.09 37.42
CA GLY A 287 75.48 7.15 38.10
C GLY A 287 75.54 7.74 39.51
N THR A 288 76.75 8.01 40.05
CA THR A 288 76.96 8.70 41.34
C THR A 288 77.82 9.96 41.17
N TYR A 289 77.80 10.84 42.18
CA TYR A 289 78.65 12.03 42.22
C TYR A 289 79.30 12.20 43.58
N GLY A 290 80.48 12.84 43.61
CA GLY A 290 81.18 13.24 44.83
C GLY A 290 81.32 14.76 44.90
N ASP A 291 80.43 15.43 45.61
CA ASP A 291 80.43 16.90 45.75
C ASP A 291 81.34 17.42 46.87
N VAL A 292 81.83 16.56 47.76
CA VAL A 292 82.78 16.91 48.83
C VAL A 292 84.07 16.08 48.75
N GLU A 293 85.12 16.56 49.42
CA GLU A 293 86.38 15.84 49.60
C GLU A 293 86.29 14.87 50.79
N GLY A 294 87.22 13.91 50.84
CA GLY A 294 87.34 12.95 51.96
C GLY A 294 86.28 11.84 51.98
N LEU A 295 85.50 11.68 50.91
CA LEU A 295 84.53 10.59 50.76
C LEU A 295 85.19 9.22 50.93
N THR A 296 84.45 8.23 51.44
CA THR A 296 84.97 6.90 51.81
C THR A 296 84.18 5.73 51.23
N THR A 297 83.13 5.98 50.45
CA THR A 297 82.22 4.93 49.94
C THR A 297 82.01 5.03 48.43
N PRO A 298 81.77 3.89 47.72
CA PRO A 298 81.46 3.88 46.29
C PRO A 298 80.07 4.44 45.95
N LEU A 299 79.27 4.85 46.94
CA LEU A 299 78.05 5.65 46.71
C LEU A 299 78.35 7.15 46.61
N CYS A 300 79.58 7.55 46.95
CA CYS A 300 80.04 8.94 47.06
C CYS A 300 79.08 9.81 47.88
N ALA A 301 78.62 10.96 47.37
CA ALA A 301 77.63 11.81 48.02
C ALA A 301 76.18 11.38 47.70
N GLY A 302 75.98 10.73 46.54
CA GLY A 302 74.71 10.11 46.18
C GLY A 302 74.59 9.77 44.70
N ALA A 303 73.43 9.22 44.33
CA ALA A 303 73.06 8.98 42.94
C ALA A 303 72.77 10.29 42.18
N CYS A 304 73.04 10.30 40.88
CA CYS A 304 72.74 11.40 39.96
C CYS A 304 71.24 11.78 40.00
N ALA A 305 70.91 13.05 39.76
CA ALA A 305 69.53 13.51 39.65
C ALA A 305 68.85 12.91 38.41
N GLU A 306 67.53 12.77 38.47
CA GLU A 306 66.70 12.44 37.31
C GLU A 306 66.73 13.58 36.28
N GLY A 307 66.73 13.23 34.98
CA GLY A 307 66.91 14.16 33.87
C GLY A 307 68.37 14.58 33.63
N TYR A 308 69.32 13.98 34.35
CA TYR A 308 70.75 14.19 34.23
C TYR A 308 71.48 12.84 34.26
N TYR A 309 72.71 12.81 33.75
CA TYR A 309 73.60 11.66 33.91
C TYR A 309 74.95 12.07 34.48
N CYS A 310 75.59 11.11 35.13
CA CYS A 310 76.85 11.29 35.85
C CYS A 310 77.86 10.26 35.36
N GLU A 311 78.82 10.68 34.55
CA GLU A 311 79.95 9.85 34.14
C GLU A 311 80.89 9.56 35.34
N ARG A 312 81.77 8.56 35.20
CA ARG A 312 82.70 8.16 36.29
C ARG A 312 83.57 9.34 36.71
N GLY A 313 83.52 9.69 38.00
CA GLY A 313 84.23 10.85 38.56
C GLY A 313 83.41 12.15 38.66
N SER A 314 82.10 12.11 38.38
CA SER A 314 81.21 13.29 38.46
C SER A 314 81.25 13.99 39.83
N THR A 315 81.15 15.32 39.82
CA THR A 315 81.28 16.16 41.03
C THR A 315 79.97 16.81 41.48
N ARG A 316 78.87 16.65 40.72
CA ARG A 316 77.55 17.24 40.99
C ARG A 316 76.45 16.26 40.62
N ALA A 317 75.31 16.32 41.34
CA ALA A 317 74.12 15.53 41.01
C ALA A 317 73.52 15.85 39.62
N ARG A 318 73.83 17.03 39.09
CA ARG A 318 73.41 17.54 37.78
C ARG A 318 74.67 17.84 36.95
N GLN A 319 75.43 16.81 36.62
CA GLN A 319 76.74 16.96 35.96
C GLN A 319 76.59 17.21 34.46
N THR A 320 75.74 16.43 33.79
CA THR A 320 75.41 16.56 32.36
C THR A 320 73.89 16.38 32.19
N GLU A 321 73.24 17.28 31.44
CA GLU A 321 71.81 17.17 31.11
C GLU A 321 71.51 15.93 30.27
N CYS A 322 70.30 15.38 30.42
CA CYS A 322 69.87 14.16 29.74
C CYS A 322 68.38 14.19 29.41
N GLY A 323 68.09 14.46 28.15
CA GLY A 323 66.74 14.48 27.63
C GLY A 323 66.74 14.77 26.15
N GLY A 324 65.74 14.20 25.49
CA GLY A 324 65.40 14.43 24.10
C GLY A 324 64.29 13.46 23.71
N PRO A 325 63.84 13.46 22.45
CA PRO A 325 62.87 12.48 21.98
C PRO A 325 63.35 11.04 22.23
N HIS A 326 64.58 10.74 21.79
CA HIS A 326 65.10 9.37 21.74
C HIS A 326 65.67 8.84 23.07
N VAL A 327 65.84 9.68 24.11
CA VAL A 327 66.56 9.32 25.35
C VAL A 327 65.98 9.95 26.61
N TYR A 328 66.09 9.23 27.73
CA TYR A 328 65.72 9.70 29.06
C TYR A 328 66.74 9.24 30.12
N CYS A 329 66.78 9.91 31.27
CA CYS A 329 67.61 9.53 32.41
C CYS A 329 66.81 9.44 33.71
N PRO A 330 66.48 8.22 34.19
CA PRO A 330 66.01 8.05 35.56
C PRO A 330 67.13 8.41 36.56
N ARG A 331 66.74 8.65 37.81
CA ARG A 331 67.67 8.93 38.91
C ARG A 331 68.78 7.88 39.00
N GLY A 332 70.04 8.33 39.06
CA GLY A 332 71.22 7.46 39.09
C GLY A 332 71.76 7.03 37.72
N SER A 333 71.36 7.68 36.62
CA SER A 333 71.85 7.34 35.28
C SER A 333 73.35 7.60 35.11
N ALA A 334 74.07 6.57 34.63
CA ALA A 334 75.49 6.65 34.26
C ALA A 334 75.72 7.12 32.82
N THR A 335 74.71 6.94 31.97
CA THR A 335 74.62 7.28 30.55
C THR A 335 73.13 7.45 30.19
N PRO A 336 72.77 8.16 29.10
CA PRO A 336 71.40 8.22 28.61
C PRO A 336 70.80 6.83 28.32
N VAL A 337 69.52 6.63 28.67
CA VAL A 337 68.77 5.40 28.37
C VAL A 337 67.97 5.62 27.09
N PRO A 338 68.10 4.77 26.06
CA PRO A 338 67.32 4.90 24.84
C PRO A 338 65.83 4.58 25.08
N VAL A 339 64.96 5.33 24.42
CA VAL A 339 63.51 5.07 24.41
C VAL A 339 63.21 3.74 23.73
N SER A 340 62.21 3.03 24.23
CA SER A 340 61.74 1.77 23.65
C SER A 340 60.72 2.04 22.55
N PRO A 341 60.67 1.22 21.47
CA PRO A 341 59.63 1.37 20.44
C PRO A 341 58.22 1.38 21.04
N GLY A 342 57.34 2.24 20.52
CA GLY A 342 55.98 2.41 21.04
C GLY A 342 55.91 3.21 22.36
N HIS A 343 57.01 3.84 22.78
CA HIS A 343 57.06 4.70 23.96
C HIS A 343 57.54 6.10 23.59
N TYR A 344 57.17 7.10 24.39
CA TYR A 344 57.63 8.48 24.30
C TYR A 344 58.30 8.90 25.62
N THR A 345 59.27 9.82 25.55
CA THR A 345 59.97 10.31 26.75
C THR A 345 59.19 11.42 27.43
N ILE A 346 59.27 11.50 28.77
CA ILE A 346 58.55 12.48 29.58
C ILE A 346 59.47 13.24 30.55
N GLY A 347 59.20 14.53 30.76
CA GLY A 347 59.92 15.40 31.69
C GLY A 347 59.49 15.21 33.15
N ALA A 348 60.19 15.85 34.08
CA ALA A 348 59.88 15.76 35.52
C ALA A 348 58.55 16.43 35.93
N THR A 349 58.08 17.41 35.15
CA THR A 349 56.92 18.27 35.49
C THR A 349 55.61 17.76 34.90
N LEU A 350 55.16 16.57 35.30
CA LEU A 350 53.82 16.04 34.95
C LEU A 350 52.88 16.01 36.15
N SER A 351 52.38 17.17 36.55
CA SER A 351 51.39 17.33 37.63
C SER A 351 49.96 17.63 37.15
N ARG A 352 49.69 17.58 35.83
CA ARG A 352 48.34 17.52 35.23
C ARG A 352 48.37 17.02 33.77
N PRO A 353 47.45 16.12 33.35
CA PRO A 353 47.46 15.52 31.99
C PRO A 353 46.58 16.28 30.97
N HIS A 354 46.45 17.60 31.09
CA HIS A 354 45.58 18.41 30.22
C HIS A 354 46.18 19.80 29.95
N GLU A 355 46.99 19.91 28.89
CA GLU A 355 47.10 21.03 27.91
C GLU A 355 48.35 20.81 27.03
N ASP A 356 48.37 21.36 25.80
CA ASP A 356 49.46 21.15 24.82
C ASP A 356 50.71 21.98 25.15
N GLN A 357 51.45 21.59 26.21
CA GLN A 357 52.69 22.25 26.66
C GLN A 357 53.88 21.29 26.91
N ASP A 358 53.89 20.10 26.30
CA ASP A 358 54.99 19.09 26.40
C ASP A 358 56.31 19.51 25.69
N TYR A 359 56.46 20.80 25.38
CA TYR A 359 57.68 21.42 24.82
C TYR A 359 58.51 22.16 25.89
N ALA A 360 58.08 22.16 27.15
CA ALA A 360 58.68 22.96 28.22
C ALA A 360 60.05 22.44 28.74
N ASP A 361 60.32 21.14 28.62
CA ASP A 361 61.58 20.53 29.06
C ASP A 361 62.06 19.48 28.04
N ALA A 362 62.87 19.94 27.08
CA ALA A 362 63.43 19.11 26.04
C ALA A 362 64.72 18.40 26.48
N THR A 363 65.47 18.96 27.44
CA THR A 363 66.83 18.50 27.81
C THR A 363 66.91 17.71 29.11
N THR A 364 65.83 17.59 29.91
CA THR A 364 65.81 16.77 31.15
C THR A 364 64.61 15.82 31.23
N ARG A 365 64.58 14.82 30.33
CA ARG A 365 63.55 13.77 30.29
C ARG A 365 63.89 12.66 31.28
N ILE A 366 62.97 12.29 32.17
CA ILE A 366 63.24 11.43 33.34
C ILE A 366 62.79 9.97 33.17
N ALA A 367 61.81 9.73 32.31
CA ALA A 367 61.18 8.43 32.12
C ALA A 367 60.63 8.29 30.70
N GLN A 368 60.09 7.10 30.39
CA GLN A 368 59.31 6.85 29.17
C GLN A 368 57.90 6.35 29.52
N MET A 369 56.91 6.74 28.73
CA MET A 369 55.53 6.26 28.78
C MET A 369 55.19 5.51 27.48
N ARG A 370 54.44 4.41 27.58
CA ARG A 370 53.93 3.70 26.41
C ARG A 370 52.81 4.52 25.77
N CYS A 371 52.81 4.70 24.45
CA CYS A 371 51.72 5.41 23.76
C CYS A 371 50.35 4.82 24.12
N GLU A 372 49.42 5.68 24.49
CA GLU A 372 48.03 5.31 24.73
C GLU A 372 47.22 5.18 23.43
N PRO A 373 46.07 4.48 23.43
CA PRO A 373 45.17 4.41 22.29
C PRO A 373 44.88 5.78 21.65
N GLY A 374 44.76 5.79 20.32
CA GLY A 374 44.66 6.99 19.50
C GLY A 374 46.00 7.69 19.25
N HIS A 375 47.13 7.15 19.70
CA HIS A 375 48.47 7.68 19.46
C HIS A 375 49.46 6.59 19.04
N TYR A 376 50.47 6.99 18.28
CA TYR A 376 51.64 6.17 17.97
C TYR A 376 52.94 6.89 18.33
N CYS A 377 53.94 6.11 18.70
CA CYS A 377 55.20 6.56 19.25
C CYS A 377 56.34 6.03 18.39
N ILE A 378 56.94 6.92 17.61
CA ILE A 378 58.11 6.67 16.77
C ILE A 378 59.23 7.62 17.20
N GLU A 379 60.46 7.12 17.28
CA GLU A 379 61.62 7.91 17.74
C GLU A 379 61.44 8.65 19.07
N GLY A 380 60.59 8.11 19.95
CA GLY A 380 60.27 8.69 21.26
C GLY A 380 59.38 9.93 21.24
N VAL A 381 58.86 10.33 20.08
CA VAL A 381 57.82 11.36 19.95
C VAL A 381 56.45 10.71 19.87
N ARG A 382 55.50 11.22 20.67
CA ARG A 382 54.09 10.83 20.66
C ARG A 382 53.32 11.64 19.62
N PHE A 383 52.78 10.97 18.61
CA PHE A 383 51.92 11.55 17.59
C PHE A 383 50.48 11.03 17.74
N PRO A 384 49.43 11.83 17.49
CA PRO A 384 48.09 11.29 17.33
C PRO A 384 48.02 10.40 16.08
N CYS A 385 47.22 9.34 16.12
CA CYS A 385 46.85 8.61 14.89
C CYS A 385 46.24 9.62 13.90
N PRO A 386 46.74 9.67 12.64
CA PRO A 386 46.25 10.60 11.65
C PRO A 386 44.78 10.34 11.31
N GLY A 387 44.12 11.35 10.75
CA GLY A 387 42.77 11.18 10.22
C GLY A 387 42.71 10.00 9.24
N GLY A 388 41.64 9.23 9.31
CA GLY A 388 41.46 8.02 8.52
C GLY A 388 42.00 6.73 9.15
N THR A 389 42.81 6.81 10.21
CA THR A 389 43.27 5.64 10.97
C THR A 389 42.74 5.63 12.40
N TYR A 390 42.77 4.45 13.03
CA TYR A 390 42.46 4.30 14.45
C TYR A 390 43.58 3.53 15.17
N GLY A 391 43.74 3.80 16.46
CA GLY A 391 44.67 3.06 17.33
C GLY A 391 43.96 2.54 18.57
N ASP A 392 43.58 1.26 18.57
CA ASP A 392 42.96 0.59 19.73
C ASP A 392 43.99 0.04 20.75
N ALA A 393 45.25 -0.13 20.32
CA ALA A 393 46.30 -0.76 21.09
C ALA A 393 47.26 0.25 21.75
N PHE A 394 47.80 -0.11 22.91
CA PHE A 394 48.90 0.62 23.54
C PHE A 394 50.22 0.34 22.84
N GLY A 395 51.03 1.37 22.62
CA GLY A 395 52.40 1.28 22.13
C GLY A 395 52.53 1.05 20.62
N LEU A 396 51.60 1.60 19.83
CA LEU A 396 51.70 1.64 18.39
C LEU A 396 52.95 2.41 17.95
N THR A 397 53.57 1.99 16.84
CA THR A 397 54.87 2.50 16.36
C THR A 397 54.81 3.23 15.02
N THR A 398 53.66 3.25 14.34
CA THR A 398 53.54 3.77 12.97
C THR A 398 52.28 4.61 12.77
N ALA A 399 52.30 5.50 11.78
CA ALA A 399 51.15 6.32 11.39
C ALA A 399 49.96 5.52 10.81
N ALA A 400 50.14 4.23 10.50
CA ALA A 400 49.02 3.34 10.18
C ALA A 400 48.20 2.95 11.42
N CYS A 401 48.74 3.16 12.63
CA CYS A 401 48.16 2.77 13.91
C CYS A 401 47.72 1.29 13.91
N SER A 402 46.50 0.97 14.38
CA SER A 402 45.95 -0.39 14.36
C SER A 402 45.31 -0.73 13.00
N GLY A 403 44.90 0.28 12.23
CA GLY A 403 44.32 0.11 10.90
C GLY A 403 43.60 1.36 10.39
N GLN A 404 43.07 1.24 9.17
CA GLN A 404 42.17 2.24 8.58
C GLN A 404 40.78 2.19 9.21
N CYS A 405 40.07 3.31 9.22
CA CYS A 405 38.65 3.37 9.56
C CYS A 405 37.83 2.45 8.65
N VAL A 406 36.83 1.74 9.19
CA VAL A 406 35.98 0.88 8.34
C VAL A 406 35.03 1.71 7.49
N GLU A 407 34.52 1.10 6.41
CA GLU A 407 33.59 1.75 5.50
C GLU A 407 32.32 2.27 6.21
N GLY A 408 31.76 3.38 5.72
CA GLY A 408 30.59 4.02 6.33
C GLY A 408 30.87 4.70 7.67
N HIS A 409 32.15 4.89 8.03
CA HIS A 409 32.60 5.63 9.21
C HIS A 409 33.76 6.55 8.82
N TYR A 410 33.97 7.63 9.58
CA TYR A 410 35.23 8.39 9.54
C TYR A 410 35.91 8.38 10.89
N CYS A 411 37.23 8.51 10.84
CA CYS A 411 38.10 8.51 12.00
C CYS A 411 38.82 9.87 12.04
N PRO A 412 38.33 10.84 12.84
CA PRO A 412 39.10 12.02 13.18
C PRO A 412 40.47 11.64 13.76
N ALA A 413 41.45 12.55 13.68
CA ALA A 413 42.74 12.35 14.35
C ALA A 413 42.53 12.01 15.84
N ARG A 414 43.35 11.10 16.38
CA ARG A 414 43.20 10.50 17.74
C ARG A 414 42.04 9.48 17.89
N SER A 415 41.50 8.92 16.81
CA SER A 415 40.48 7.85 16.89
C SER A 415 41.02 6.57 17.56
N ILE A 416 40.23 6.02 18.49
CA ILE A 416 40.59 4.81 19.27
C ILE A 416 39.90 3.51 18.80
N VAL A 417 38.94 3.61 17.88
CA VAL A 417 38.18 2.48 17.33
C VAL A 417 37.91 2.70 15.84
N ALA A 418 37.79 1.62 15.06
CA ALA A 418 37.60 1.68 13.61
C ALA A 418 36.27 2.29 13.16
N THR A 419 35.31 2.46 14.09
CA THR A 419 33.96 3.00 13.86
C THR A 419 33.76 4.32 14.63
N ALA A 420 34.80 5.16 14.72
CA ALA A 420 34.84 6.30 15.65
C ALA A 420 33.68 7.29 15.49
N VAL A 421 33.34 7.67 14.24
CA VAL A 421 32.15 8.46 13.93
C VAL A 421 31.40 7.81 12.77
N GLN A 422 30.09 7.64 12.91
CA GLN A 422 29.22 7.16 11.83
C GLN A 422 29.20 8.16 10.68
N CYS A 423 29.32 7.67 9.45
CA CYS A 423 29.41 8.50 8.25
C CYS A 423 28.34 8.10 7.24
N GLY A 424 27.23 8.84 7.22
CA GLY A 424 26.15 8.62 6.27
C GLY A 424 25.05 9.64 6.48
N SER A 425 24.85 10.48 5.47
CA SER A 425 23.70 11.38 5.35
C SER A 425 22.98 11.11 4.02
N SER A 426 22.08 11.97 3.58
CA SER A 426 21.63 11.90 2.17
C SER A 426 22.82 12.22 1.24
N ASP A 427 23.61 13.22 1.60
CA ASP A 427 24.57 13.94 0.77
C ASP A 427 26.06 13.64 1.05
N SER A 428 26.38 12.71 1.95
CA SER A 428 27.77 12.34 2.29
C SER A 428 27.96 10.83 2.54
N PHE A 429 29.19 10.37 2.28
CA PHE A 429 29.64 8.98 2.44
C PHE A 429 31.12 8.92 2.87
N CYS A 430 31.55 7.78 3.39
CA CYS A 430 32.95 7.52 3.74
C CYS A 430 33.45 6.16 3.25
N LEU A 431 34.44 6.21 2.37
CA LEU A 431 35.25 5.06 2.00
C LEU A 431 36.07 4.58 3.21
N ALA A 432 36.56 3.33 3.17
CA ALA A 432 37.52 2.86 4.17
C ALA A 432 38.74 3.81 4.23
N GLY A 433 39.16 4.18 5.44
CA GLY A 433 40.24 5.14 5.65
C GLY A 433 39.86 6.64 5.57
N SER A 434 38.56 7.00 5.61
CA SER A 434 38.14 8.42 5.58
C SER A 434 38.43 9.17 6.88
N ASP A 435 38.97 10.38 6.78
CA ASP A 435 39.21 11.31 7.89
C ASP A 435 38.05 12.28 8.14
N ALA A 436 37.25 12.57 7.10
CA ALA A 436 36.02 13.36 7.13
C ALA A 436 34.98 12.84 6.12
N PRO A 437 33.69 13.22 6.24
CA PRO A 437 32.66 12.86 5.26
C PRO A 437 32.93 13.43 3.87
N THR A 438 32.90 12.57 2.84
CA THR A 438 33.00 12.99 1.45
C THR A 438 31.62 13.33 0.90
N HIS A 439 31.44 14.53 0.33
CA HIS A 439 30.17 14.92 -0.29
C HIS A 439 29.90 14.15 -1.59
N ALA A 440 28.63 13.82 -1.82
CA ALA A 440 28.16 13.23 -3.06
C ALA A 440 28.40 14.15 -4.27
N SER A 441 28.94 13.60 -5.34
CA SER A 441 29.10 14.32 -6.61
C SER A 441 27.75 14.60 -7.27
N ARG A 442 27.61 15.72 -7.98
CA ARG A 442 26.34 16.07 -8.64
C ARG A 442 25.95 15.00 -9.67
N GLY A 443 24.73 14.46 -9.58
CA GLY A 443 24.28 13.32 -10.38
C GLY A 443 24.57 11.94 -9.77
N TYR A 444 25.32 11.89 -8.67
CA TYR A 444 25.63 10.66 -7.92
C TYR A 444 24.80 10.56 -6.65
N CYS A 445 24.70 9.32 -6.17
CA CYS A 445 23.88 8.91 -5.06
C CYS A 445 24.72 8.05 -4.10
N THR A 446 24.65 8.34 -2.80
CA THR A 446 25.42 7.63 -1.79
C THR A 446 24.87 6.21 -1.57
N LEU A 447 25.76 5.23 -1.37
CA LEU A 447 25.47 3.80 -1.28
C LEU A 447 26.08 3.17 -0.02
N GLY A 448 25.63 1.96 0.31
CA GLY A 448 26.08 1.21 1.48
C GLY A 448 25.35 1.60 2.76
N GLY A 449 25.50 0.77 3.80
CA GLY A 449 25.05 1.05 5.15
C GLY A 449 23.81 0.33 5.66
N ARG A 450 23.46 0.61 6.91
CA ARG A 450 22.26 0.13 7.58
C ARG A 450 20.99 0.83 7.03
N LYS A 451 19.81 0.25 7.28
CA LYS A 451 18.52 0.72 6.73
C LYS A 451 18.11 2.13 7.16
N ASP A 452 18.70 2.64 8.23
CA ASP A 452 18.57 4.00 8.77
C ASP A 452 19.46 5.04 8.06
N GLY A 453 20.35 4.62 7.14
CA GLY A 453 21.15 5.52 6.30
C GLY A 453 22.40 6.13 6.96
N SER A 454 22.69 5.75 8.21
CA SER A 454 23.75 6.34 9.07
C SER A 454 25.20 6.02 8.68
N THR A 455 25.44 5.02 7.81
CA THR A 455 26.80 4.49 7.55
C THR A 455 27.04 4.19 6.06
N ARG A 456 27.08 5.20 5.20
CA ARG A 456 27.16 5.07 3.72
C ARG A 456 28.61 5.07 3.26
N SER A 457 29.00 4.10 2.45
CA SER A 457 30.40 3.81 2.13
C SER A 457 30.87 4.19 0.73
N ALA A 458 29.96 4.39 -0.22
CA ALA A 458 30.31 4.66 -1.61
C ALA A 458 29.35 5.67 -2.28
N GLN A 459 29.58 5.97 -3.56
CA GLN A 459 28.60 6.67 -4.40
C GLN A 459 28.47 6.00 -5.78
N ARG A 460 27.27 6.09 -6.37
CA ARG A 460 26.88 5.55 -7.68
C ARG A 460 26.18 6.62 -8.50
N LEU A 461 26.45 6.71 -9.79
CA LEU A 461 25.69 7.59 -10.70
C LEU A 461 24.21 7.19 -10.71
N ALA A 462 23.29 8.16 -10.66
CA ALA A 462 21.86 7.89 -10.81
C ALA A 462 21.62 7.13 -12.14
N LEU A 463 20.90 6.01 -12.09
CA LEU A 463 20.60 5.21 -13.27
C LEU A 463 19.47 5.87 -14.07
N PRO A 464 19.27 5.51 -15.36
CA PRO A 464 18.04 5.86 -16.07
C PRO A 464 16.83 5.42 -15.24
N GLY A 465 15.86 6.34 -15.07
CA GLY A 465 14.72 6.17 -14.17
C GLY A 465 14.93 6.64 -12.73
N GLU A 466 16.14 7.06 -12.34
CA GLU A 466 16.42 7.74 -11.06
C GLU A 466 16.88 9.19 -11.29
N PHE A 467 16.69 10.05 -10.29
CA PHE A 467 17.37 11.34 -10.17
C PHE A 467 18.10 11.44 -8.83
N SER A 468 19.28 12.07 -8.84
CA SER A 468 20.04 12.45 -7.64
C SER A 468 19.52 13.77 -7.09
N TRP A 469 19.06 13.75 -5.84
CA TRP A 469 18.70 14.96 -5.09
C TRP A 469 19.26 14.88 -3.67
N SER A 470 19.97 15.92 -3.23
CA SER A 470 20.74 15.94 -1.98
C SER A 470 21.55 14.66 -1.73
N GLY A 471 22.18 14.12 -2.79
CA GLY A 471 22.98 12.90 -2.78
C GLY A 471 22.22 11.58 -2.57
N ALA A 472 20.89 11.59 -2.49
CA ALA A 472 20.08 10.37 -2.52
C ALA A 472 19.50 10.14 -3.92
N CYS A 473 19.42 8.88 -4.35
CA CYS A 473 18.71 8.50 -5.56
C CYS A 473 17.24 8.33 -5.25
N TYR A 474 16.40 9.08 -5.96
CA TYR A 474 14.96 8.92 -5.96
C TYR A 474 14.53 8.40 -7.33
N PRO A 475 13.65 7.38 -7.41
CA PRO A 475 13.07 6.99 -8.69
C PRO A 475 12.20 8.14 -9.23
N CYS A 476 12.23 8.35 -10.55
CA CYS A 476 11.47 9.42 -11.20
C CYS A 476 9.98 9.36 -10.81
N PRO A 477 9.37 10.48 -10.39
CA PRO A 477 7.98 10.50 -9.95
C PRO A 477 7.05 9.95 -11.02
N ALA A 478 6.05 9.16 -10.61
CA ALA A 478 5.12 8.55 -11.54
C ALA A 478 4.42 9.63 -12.39
N GLY A 479 4.50 9.51 -13.71
CA GLY A 479 4.16 10.56 -14.69
C GLY A 479 5.36 11.22 -15.37
N THR A 480 6.57 10.97 -14.89
CA THR A 480 7.83 11.44 -15.47
C THR A 480 8.79 10.28 -15.78
N PHE A 481 9.79 10.53 -16.62
CA PHE A 481 10.80 9.54 -17.00
C PHE A 481 12.21 10.14 -16.98
N GLY A 482 13.22 9.31 -16.71
CA GLY A 482 14.65 9.68 -16.78
C GLY A 482 15.38 8.84 -17.83
N ALA A 483 15.60 9.39 -19.02
CA ALA A 483 16.24 8.65 -20.12
C ALA A 483 17.76 8.52 -19.99
N THR A 484 18.41 9.42 -19.26
CA THR A 484 19.86 9.50 -19.09
C THR A 484 20.25 9.22 -17.64
N SER A 485 21.41 8.59 -17.44
CA SER A 485 22.04 8.51 -16.13
C SER A 485 22.57 9.87 -15.65
N GLY A 486 22.71 10.05 -14.34
CA GLY A 486 23.21 11.28 -13.72
C GLY A 486 22.21 12.43 -13.64
N GLU A 487 20.92 12.17 -13.89
CA GLU A 487 19.86 13.17 -13.76
C GLU A 487 19.82 13.78 -12.34
N THR A 488 19.55 15.08 -12.26
CA THR A 488 19.42 15.85 -11.00
C THR A 488 18.15 16.71 -10.92
N ASN A 489 17.36 16.75 -11.99
CA ASN A 489 16.07 17.41 -12.00
C ASN A 489 15.02 16.55 -11.27
N PRO A 490 14.33 17.05 -10.22
CA PRO A 490 13.24 16.32 -9.57
C PRO A 490 11.98 16.17 -10.44
N ARG A 491 11.98 16.71 -11.68
CA ARG A 491 10.99 16.42 -12.73
C ARG A 491 11.50 15.43 -13.79
N CYS A 492 12.73 14.91 -13.61
CA CYS A 492 13.50 14.11 -14.56
C CYS A 492 13.56 14.73 -15.98
N ALA A 493 13.81 13.90 -17.00
CA ALA A 493 14.02 14.36 -18.38
C ALA A 493 12.73 14.88 -19.03
N GLY A 494 11.56 14.41 -18.59
CA GLY A 494 10.27 14.92 -19.07
C GLY A 494 9.05 14.19 -18.50
N ARG A 495 7.87 14.63 -18.94
CA ARG A 495 6.58 13.97 -18.70
C ARG A 495 6.35 12.83 -19.69
N CYS A 496 5.62 11.80 -19.28
CA CYS A 496 5.13 10.77 -20.21
C CYS A 496 4.32 11.38 -21.37
N LEU A 497 4.42 10.80 -22.57
CA LEU A 497 3.62 11.24 -23.72
C LEU A 497 2.13 10.89 -23.55
N PRO A 498 1.21 11.63 -24.19
CA PRO A 498 -0.20 11.24 -24.25
C PRO A 498 -0.36 9.84 -24.87
N GLY A 499 -1.29 9.05 -24.34
CA GLY A 499 -1.43 7.63 -24.72
C GLY A 499 -0.42 6.69 -24.05
N TYR A 500 0.44 7.18 -23.15
CA TYR A 500 1.39 6.37 -22.39
C TYR A 500 1.34 6.74 -20.90
N PHE A 501 1.68 5.78 -20.03
CA PHE A 501 1.91 6.02 -18.61
C PHE A 501 3.33 5.65 -18.19
N CYS A 502 3.84 6.40 -17.22
CA CYS A 502 5.18 6.28 -16.70
C CYS A 502 5.10 5.93 -15.21
N PRO A 503 5.07 4.64 -14.84
CA PRO A 503 5.23 4.22 -13.45
C PRO A 503 6.46 4.84 -12.77
N LEU A 504 6.44 4.86 -11.44
CA LEU A 504 7.58 5.30 -10.63
C LEU A 504 8.87 4.57 -11.07
N GLY A 505 9.90 5.34 -11.45
CA GLY A 505 11.16 4.80 -11.99
C GLY A 505 11.23 4.59 -13.51
N SER A 506 10.34 5.20 -14.31
CA SER A 506 10.34 5.04 -15.77
C SER A 506 11.57 5.63 -16.47
N THR A 507 12.06 4.96 -17.52
CA THR A 507 13.22 5.38 -18.32
C THR A 507 12.84 5.99 -19.67
N SER A 508 11.65 5.70 -20.21
CA SER A 508 11.14 6.24 -21.49
C SER A 508 9.86 7.07 -21.32
N ALA A 509 9.67 8.07 -22.18
CA ALA A 509 8.42 8.82 -22.33
C ALA A 509 7.24 7.96 -22.80
N THR A 510 7.52 6.75 -23.29
CA THR A 510 6.59 5.73 -23.79
C THR A 510 6.62 4.45 -22.95
N GLN A 511 7.06 4.51 -21.69
CA GLN A 511 7.40 3.32 -20.86
C GLN A 511 6.35 2.20 -20.87
N ARG A 512 5.06 2.55 -20.81
CA ARG A 512 3.94 1.63 -20.98
C ARG A 512 2.85 2.29 -21.82
N GLU A 513 2.40 1.59 -22.85
CA GLU A 513 1.17 1.91 -23.58
C GLU A 513 -0.01 2.07 -22.63
N CYS A 514 -0.88 3.03 -22.90
CA CYS A 514 -2.08 3.31 -22.13
C CYS A 514 -3.30 3.45 -23.04
N GLY A 515 -4.07 2.38 -23.13
CA GLY A 515 -5.35 2.37 -23.82
C GLY A 515 -6.10 1.07 -23.57
N SER A 516 -7.37 1.20 -23.22
CA SER A 516 -8.37 0.14 -23.31
C SER A 516 -9.74 0.79 -23.45
N ALA A 517 -10.80 0.00 -23.68
CA ALA A 517 -12.18 0.48 -23.58
C ALA A 517 -12.41 1.37 -22.34
N ALA A 518 -12.03 0.86 -21.17
CA ALA A 518 -12.33 1.46 -19.89
C ALA A 518 -11.25 2.42 -19.35
N ALA A 519 -10.11 2.63 -20.04
CA ALA A 519 -9.01 3.45 -19.50
C ALA A 519 -8.18 4.22 -20.55
N TYR A 520 -7.70 5.41 -20.16
CA TYR A 520 -6.94 6.34 -21.02
C TYR A 520 -5.85 7.10 -20.24
N CYS A 521 -4.90 7.72 -20.96
CA CYS A 521 -3.84 8.55 -20.37
C CYS A 521 -3.59 9.86 -21.13
N PRO A 522 -4.06 11.02 -20.62
CA PRO A 522 -3.43 12.31 -20.93
C PRO A 522 -1.94 12.31 -20.51
N GLY A 523 -1.13 13.12 -21.18
CA GLY A 523 0.33 13.14 -20.99
C GLY A 523 0.75 13.53 -19.57
N GLY A 524 1.72 12.77 -19.03
CA GLY A 524 2.29 12.99 -17.70
C GLY A 524 1.67 12.17 -16.56
N LEU A 525 1.02 11.04 -16.85
CA LEU A 525 0.39 10.17 -15.85
C LEU A 525 1.25 9.01 -15.36
N GLY A 526 1.10 8.70 -14.07
CA GLY A 526 1.77 7.58 -13.40
C GLY A 526 1.05 6.23 -13.49
N ALA A 527 -0.25 6.26 -13.82
CA ALA A 527 -1.14 5.12 -14.00
C ALA A 527 -2.29 5.52 -14.95
N PRO A 528 -3.00 4.57 -15.59
CA PRO A 528 -4.20 4.86 -16.36
C PRO A 528 -5.30 5.55 -15.53
N LEU A 529 -6.09 6.40 -16.18
CA LEU A 529 -7.35 6.91 -15.63
C LEU A 529 -8.51 6.07 -16.17
N ASP A 530 -9.43 5.68 -15.29
CA ASP A 530 -10.70 5.08 -15.69
C ASP A 530 -11.54 6.08 -16.50
N VAL A 531 -12.23 5.57 -17.51
CA VAL A 531 -13.20 6.33 -18.31
C VAL A 531 -14.47 6.56 -17.49
N LEU A 532 -14.93 7.81 -17.47
CA LEU A 532 -16.09 8.21 -16.67
C LEU A 532 -17.37 7.55 -17.19
N GLN A 533 -18.34 7.35 -16.30
CA GLN A 533 -19.67 6.92 -16.71
C GLN A 533 -20.27 7.95 -17.70
N GLY A 534 -20.82 7.45 -18.80
CA GLY A 534 -21.33 8.29 -19.89
C GLY A 534 -20.24 8.88 -20.78
N TYR A 535 -18.99 8.44 -20.68
CA TYR A 535 -17.91 8.76 -21.61
C TYR A 535 -17.40 7.49 -22.30
N TYR A 536 -16.71 7.67 -23.43
CA TYR A 536 -16.09 6.60 -24.20
C TYR A 536 -14.69 6.95 -24.67
N THR A 537 -13.92 5.89 -24.94
CA THR A 537 -12.65 5.95 -25.67
C THR A 537 -12.60 4.94 -26.81
N SER A 538 -13.48 3.94 -26.81
CA SER A 538 -13.73 3.03 -27.95
C SER A 538 -15.06 3.33 -28.62
N MET A 539 -15.10 3.19 -29.95
CA MET A 539 -16.33 3.14 -30.74
C MET A 539 -16.76 1.71 -31.10
N ASP A 540 -15.99 0.69 -30.71
CA ASP A 540 -16.10 -0.78 -30.95
C ASP A 540 -16.20 -1.24 -32.42
N VAL A 541 -17.06 -0.61 -33.22
CA VAL A 541 -17.54 -1.11 -34.52
C VAL A 541 -16.54 -0.89 -35.67
N HIS A 542 -15.43 -0.19 -35.41
CA HIS A 542 -14.40 0.15 -36.39
C HIS A 542 -12.96 -0.18 -35.95
N GLU A 543 -12.74 -0.63 -34.71
CA GLU A 543 -11.39 -0.94 -34.22
C GLU A 543 -11.01 -2.39 -34.54
N GLN A 544 -9.97 -2.56 -35.36
CA GLN A 544 -9.40 -3.85 -35.72
C GLN A 544 -8.81 -4.57 -34.51
N CYS A 545 -8.87 -5.91 -34.45
CA CYS A 545 -8.29 -6.65 -33.33
C CYS A 545 -6.79 -6.33 -33.11
N PRO A 546 -6.35 -6.31 -31.83
CA PRO A 546 -5.05 -5.78 -31.47
C PRO A 546 -3.87 -6.68 -31.86
N PRO A 547 -2.62 -6.16 -31.85
CA PRO A 547 -1.42 -6.99 -31.92
C PRO A 547 -1.49 -8.17 -30.96
N GLY A 548 -1.05 -9.34 -31.44
CA GLY A 548 -1.18 -10.62 -30.76
C GLY A 548 -2.59 -11.24 -30.74
N HIS A 549 -3.60 -10.63 -31.37
CA HIS A 549 -4.98 -11.11 -31.37
C HIS A 549 -5.61 -11.11 -32.76
N PHE A 550 -6.64 -11.93 -32.99
CA PHE A 550 -7.47 -11.94 -34.20
C PHE A 550 -8.95 -12.09 -33.83
N ARG A 551 -9.85 -11.88 -34.79
CA ARG A 551 -11.29 -11.90 -34.53
C ARG A 551 -11.88 -13.30 -34.81
N ASP A 552 -12.40 -13.96 -33.78
CA ASP A 552 -12.96 -15.31 -33.91
C ASP A 552 -14.45 -15.28 -34.30
N PHE A 553 -14.72 -15.39 -35.60
CA PHE A 553 -16.08 -15.45 -36.13
C PHE A 553 -16.79 -16.81 -35.89
N THR A 554 -16.10 -17.85 -35.38
CA THR A 554 -16.69 -19.19 -35.24
C THR A 554 -17.62 -19.31 -34.03
N THR A 555 -17.42 -18.51 -32.99
CA THR A 555 -18.21 -18.55 -31.75
C THR A 555 -19.47 -17.69 -31.76
N THR A 556 -19.62 -16.77 -32.72
CA THR A 556 -20.67 -15.71 -32.68
C THR A 556 -21.92 -16.04 -33.51
N THR A 557 -21.81 -16.92 -34.51
CA THR A 557 -22.87 -17.22 -35.50
C THR A 557 -24.12 -17.90 -34.94
N ASN A 558 -24.02 -18.56 -33.78
CA ASN A 558 -25.10 -19.40 -33.22
C ASN A 558 -26.20 -18.66 -32.42
N LYS A 559 -26.24 -17.31 -32.43
CA LYS A 559 -27.20 -16.53 -31.61
C LYS A 559 -28.10 -15.53 -32.33
N PHE A 560 -27.84 -15.22 -33.61
CA PHE A 560 -28.71 -14.34 -34.40
C PHE A 560 -28.96 -14.92 -35.80
N VAL A 561 -30.22 -15.30 -36.02
CA VAL A 561 -30.80 -15.63 -37.34
C VAL A 561 -31.95 -14.65 -37.55
N ASP A 562 -32.03 -14.03 -38.72
CA ASP A 562 -33.16 -13.17 -39.06
C ASP A 562 -34.41 -14.02 -39.32
N MET A 563 -35.44 -13.83 -38.49
CA MET A 563 -36.70 -14.57 -38.54
C MET A 563 -37.56 -14.24 -39.78
N LEU A 564 -37.27 -13.15 -40.52
CA LEU A 564 -37.96 -12.79 -41.75
C LEU A 564 -37.29 -13.30 -43.03
N THR A 565 -35.96 -13.43 -43.04
CA THR A 565 -35.22 -13.92 -44.23
C THR A 565 -34.70 -15.34 -44.11
N GLY A 566 -34.64 -15.91 -42.90
CA GLY A 566 -34.15 -17.27 -42.65
C GLY A 566 -32.63 -17.44 -42.81
N THR A 567 -31.89 -16.34 -42.93
CA THR A 567 -30.42 -16.34 -43.07
C THR A 567 -29.73 -15.81 -41.82
N SER A 568 -28.54 -16.35 -41.52
CA SER A 568 -27.59 -15.70 -40.61
C SER A 568 -26.78 -14.70 -41.45
N PRO A 569 -26.83 -13.39 -41.14
CA PRO A 569 -26.23 -12.38 -42.02
C PRO A 569 -24.72 -12.28 -41.81
N ILE A 570 -23.97 -12.52 -42.90
CA ILE A 570 -22.67 -11.87 -43.08
C ILE A 570 -22.94 -10.35 -43.17
N CYS A 571 -22.62 -9.63 -42.09
CA CYS A 571 -22.61 -8.16 -41.99
C CYS A 571 -23.76 -7.42 -42.70
N VAL A 572 -24.89 -7.20 -42.02
CA VAL A 572 -25.85 -6.18 -42.49
C VAL A 572 -25.24 -4.80 -42.25
N ASN A 573 -25.13 -4.00 -43.32
CA ASN A 573 -24.60 -2.65 -43.28
C ASN A 573 -25.74 -1.64 -43.07
N TYR A 574 -25.72 -0.91 -41.95
CA TYR A 574 -26.68 0.15 -41.62
C TYR A 574 -26.04 1.54 -41.58
N GLY A 575 -25.02 1.78 -42.42
CA GLY A 575 -24.23 3.01 -42.43
C GLY A 575 -23.05 2.90 -41.46
N ASP A 576 -23.19 3.51 -40.29
CA ASP A 576 -22.08 3.69 -39.34
C ASP A 576 -21.84 2.49 -38.40
N ALA A 577 -22.59 1.39 -38.58
CA ALA A 577 -22.46 0.18 -37.74
C ALA A 577 -22.63 -1.14 -38.51
N LYS A 578 -21.84 -2.14 -38.09
CA LYS A 578 -21.89 -3.55 -38.50
C LYS A 578 -22.14 -4.42 -37.28
N PHE A 579 -23.06 -5.38 -37.39
CA PHE A 579 -23.34 -6.38 -36.36
C PHE A 579 -23.65 -7.75 -37.01
N PRO A 580 -23.46 -8.88 -36.29
CA PRO A 580 -22.81 -8.99 -34.98
C PRO A 580 -21.28 -8.89 -35.08
N LEU A 581 -20.64 -8.39 -34.02
CA LEU A 581 -19.18 -8.35 -33.92
C LEU A 581 -18.66 -9.56 -33.15
N ALA A 582 -17.75 -10.29 -33.77
CA ALA A 582 -16.98 -11.36 -33.13
C ALA A 582 -15.92 -10.79 -32.18
N GLN A 583 -15.57 -11.56 -31.14
CA GLN A 583 -14.59 -11.16 -30.13
C GLN A 583 -13.16 -11.30 -30.65
N CYS A 584 -12.26 -10.44 -30.14
CA CYS A 584 -10.82 -10.57 -30.36
C CYS A 584 -10.23 -11.61 -29.39
N VAL A 585 -9.67 -12.68 -29.91
CA VAL A 585 -9.01 -13.76 -29.17
C VAL A 585 -7.50 -13.75 -29.44
N THR A 586 -6.69 -14.24 -28.51
CA THR A 586 -5.23 -14.32 -28.68
C THR A 586 -4.84 -15.23 -29.85
N CYS A 587 -3.81 -14.84 -30.61
CA CYS A 587 -3.17 -15.68 -31.61
C CYS A 587 -2.69 -17.03 -30.98
N PRO A 588 -2.76 -18.15 -31.72
CA PRO A 588 -2.36 -19.46 -31.21
C PRO A 588 -0.93 -19.51 -30.63
N TRP A 589 -0.70 -20.35 -29.64
CA TRP A 589 0.66 -20.66 -29.16
C TRP A 589 1.54 -21.14 -30.34
N GLY A 590 2.74 -20.57 -30.46
CA GLY A 590 3.62 -20.79 -31.62
C GLY A 590 3.44 -19.76 -32.74
N THR A 591 2.53 -18.80 -32.60
CA THR A 591 2.39 -17.64 -33.52
C THR A 591 2.56 -16.30 -32.81
N PHE A 592 2.77 -15.23 -33.56
CA PHE A 592 2.81 -13.84 -33.13
C PHE A 592 2.13 -12.93 -34.15
N LYS A 593 1.81 -11.69 -33.77
CA LYS A 593 1.21 -10.69 -34.66
C LYS A 593 1.60 -9.27 -34.23
N PRO A 594 2.44 -8.55 -35.01
CA PRO A 594 2.98 -7.25 -34.58
C PRO A 594 2.04 -6.06 -34.86
N GLY A 595 1.15 -6.18 -35.85
CA GLY A 595 0.21 -5.12 -36.25
C GLY A 595 -1.24 -5.42 -35.85
N ALA A 596 -2.09 -4.38 -35.88
CA ALA A 596 -3.53 -4.54 -35.76
C ALA A 596 -4.14 -5.20 -37.02
N GLY A 597 -5.33 -5.78 -36.88
CA GLY A 597 -6.09 -6.38 -37.98
C GLY A 597 -7.06 -7.45 -37.45
N ASP A 598 -8.15 -7.71 -38.16
CA ASP A 598 -9.14 -8.70 -37.69
C ASP A 598 -8.83 -10.15 -38.11
N ASP A 599 -8.10 -10.35 -39.21
CA ASP A 599 -7.85 -11.69 -39.77
C ASP A 599 -6.89 -12.53 -38.91
N ALA A 600 -7.17 -13.82 -38.84
CA ALA A 600 -6.35 -14.88 -38.25
C ALA A 600 -5.07 -15.14 -39.08
N SER A 601 -5.10 -14.90 -40.39
CA SER A 601 -3.93 -15.02 -41.27
C SER A 601 -2.74 -14.14 -40.86
N LEU A 602 -3.02 -13.07 -40.11
CA LEU A 602 -2.03 -12.14 -39.57
C LEU A 602 -1.26 -12.70 -38.35
N CYS A 603 -1.70 -13.82 -37.76
CA CYS A 603 -0.97 -14.56 -36.73
C CYS A 603 0.15 -15.40 -37.38
N SER A 604 1.30 -14.78 -37.62
CA SER A 604 2.47 -15.39 -38.26
C SER A 604 3.17 -16.39 -37.34
N PRO A 605 3.70 -17.53 -37.83
CA PRO A 605 4.40 -18.49 -36.99
C PRO A 605 5.71 -17.94 -36.43
N CYS A 606 5.97 -18.18 -35.14
CA CYS A 606 7.27 -17.96 -34.53
C CYS A 606 8.27 -19.01 -35.05
N PRO A 607 9.50 -18.64 -35.46
CA PRO A 607 10.53 -19.57 -35.91
C PRO A 607 10.79 -20.71 -34.92
N ALA A 608 10.43 -21.93 -35.32
CA ALA A 608 10.52 -23.11 -34.47
C ALA A 608 11.95 -23.35 -33.95
N TYR A 609 12.04 -23.86 -32.72
CA TYR A 609 13.27 -24.20 -32.00
C TYR A 609 14.24 -23.04 -31.69
N THR A 610 14.09 -21.84 -32.26
CA THR A 610 14.89 -20.64 -31.92
C THR A 610 14.11 -19.64 -31.07
N THR A 611 12.78 -19.62 -31.24
CA THR A 611 11.88 -18.69 -30.57
C THR A 611 10.66 -19.37 -29.94
N THR A 612 10.06 -18.69 -28.97
CA THR A 612 8.72 -18.98 -28.42
C THR A 612 7.85 -17.73 -28.55
N SER A 613 6.53 -17.86 -28.77
CA SER A 613 5.62 -16.72 -28.72
C SER A 613 5.71 -15.99 -27.38
N THR A 614 5.79 -14.66 -27.39
CA THR A 614 5.62 -13.87 -26.14
C THR A 614 4.25 -14.16 -25.50
N PRO A 615 4.09 -13.97 -24.18
CA PRO A 615 2.80 -14.19 -23.50
C PRO A 615 1.63 -13.40 -24.10
N ASP A 616 1.90 -12.19 -24.62
CA ASP A 616 0.94 -11.30 -25.28
C ASP A 616 0.79 -11.53 -26.80
N ARG A 617 1.57 -12.46 -27.38
CA ARG A 617 1.67 -12.80 -28.81
C ARG A 617 2.06 -11.64 -29.73
N ARG A 618 2.57 -10.52 -29.22
CA ARG A 618 2.96 -9.38 -30.08
C ARG A 618 4.24 -9.63 -30.85
N SER A 619 5.14 -10.46 -30.31
CA SER A 619 6.39 -10.89 -30.96
C SER A 619 6.76 -12.32 -30.53
N CYS A 620 8.00 -12.73 -30.79
CA CYS A 620 8.57 -13.96 -30.25
C CYS A 620 9.75 -13.62 -29.32
N GLU A 621 9.90 -14.37 -28.25
CA GLU A 621 11.09 -14.38 -27.38
C GLU A 621 12.17 -15.29 -27.99
N CYS A 622 13.40 -14.79 -28.03
CA CYS A 622 14.57 -15.52 -28.52
C CYS A 622 15.33 -16.20 -27.39
N PHE A 623 15.45 -17.53 -27.43
CA PHE A 623 16.22 -18.29 -26.44
C PHE A 623 17.51 -18.91 -27.01
N ARG A 624 17.70 -18.90 -28.33
CA ARG A 624 18.98 -19.24 -28.98
C ARG A 624 19.13 -18.56 -30.35
N VAL A 625 20.38 -18.42 -30.80
CA VAL A 625 20.71 -17.90 -32.14
C VAL A 625 20.28 -18.89 -33.23
N SER A 626 19.90 -18.39 -34.40
CA SER A 626 19.79 -19.18 -35.63
C SER A 626 21.15 -19.82 -35.96
N GLY A 627 21.18 -21.15 -36.14
CA GLY A 627 22.43 -21.92 -36.31
C GLY A 627 22.97 -22.56 -35.03
N GLY A 628 22.46 -22.20 -33.84
CA GLY A 628 22.75 -22.91 -32.58
C GLY A 628 24.11 -22.61 -31.93
N ALA A 629 24.81 -21.56 -32.36
CA ALA A 629 26.01 -21.09 -31.68
C ALA A 629 25.70 -20.55 -30.26
N PRO A 630 26.61 -20.71 -29.28
CA PRO A 630 26.49 -20.03 -27.98
C PRO A 630 26.68 -18.51 -28.14
N PHE A 631 26.06 -17.73 -27.27
CA PHE A 631 26.20 -16.27 -27.21
C PHE A 631 26.51 -15.82 -25.78
N ASN A 632 27.18 -14.67 -25.62
CA ASN A 632 27.56 -14.18 -24.30
C ASN A 632 26.48 -13.26 -23.69
N ALA A 633 25.68 -13.81 -22.77
CA ALA A 633 24.59 -13.10 -22.11
C ALA A 633 25.02 -11.93 -21.20
N SER A 634 26.33 -11.71 -20.93
CA SER A 634 26.80 -10.50 -20.24
C SER A 634 27.11 -9.32 -21.17
N GLU A 635 27.20 -9.55 -22.49
CA GLU A 635 27.60 -8.54 -23.48
C GLU A 635 26.52 -8.31 -24.55
N THR A 636 25.79 -9.35 -24.94
CA THR A 636 24.74 -9.29 -25.96
C THR A 636 23.40 -9.88 -25.48
N GLN A 637 22.32 -9.20 -25.85
CA GLN A 637 20.95 -9.69 -25.74
C GLN A 637 20.50 -10.25 -27.09
N LEU A 638 19.81 -11.39 -27.11
CA LEU A 638 19.05 -11.81 -28.29
C LEU A 638 17.76 -11.01 -28.42
N ARG A 639 17.49 -10.49 -29.62
CA ARG A 639 16.18 -9.93 -29.98
C ARG A 639 15.62 -10.60 -31.23
N PHE A 640 14.31 -10.79 -31.22
CA PHE A 640 13.57 -11.20 -32.40
C PHE A 640 13.39 -10.02 -33.34
N ASN A 641 13.86 -10.16 -34.58
CA ASN A 641 13.77 -9.16 -35.61
C ASN A 641 12.54 -9.43 -36.49
N LEU A 642 11.65 -8.44 -36.58
CA LEU A 642 10.36 -8.53 -37.27
C LEU A 642 10.49 -8.56 -38.80
N GLU A 643 11.60 -8.05 -39.36
CA GLU A 643 11.85 -8.02 -40.81
C GLU A 643 12.52 -9.31 -41.30
N THR A 644 13.45 -9.85 -40.52
CA THR A 644 14.23 -11.06 -40.90
C THR A 644 13.66 -12.37 -40.35
N LEU A 645 12.70 -12.29 -39.41
CA LEU A 645 12.15 -13.43 -38.66
C LEU A 645 13.26 -14.29 -38.02
N ALA A 646 14.29 -13.63 -37.46
CA ALA A 646 15.46 -14.27 -36.87
C ALA A 646 15.76 -13.74 -35.44
N CYS A 647 16.72 -14.38 -34.77
CA CYS A 647 17.22 -13.99 -33.45
C CYS A 647 18.60 -13.34 -33.56
N ASP A 648 18.60 -12.02 -33.66
CA ASP A 648 19.81 -11.22 -33.82
C ASP A 648 20.46 -10.94 -32.45
N GLN A 649 21.80 -10.91 -32.42
CA GLN A 649 22.57 -10.51 -31.22
C GLN A 649 22.75 -9.00 -31.21
N VAL A 650 22.25 -8.33 -30.16
CA VAL A 650 22.31 -6.87 -29.99
C VAL A 650 23.18 -6.53 -28.77
N PRO A 651 24.20 -5.66 -28.89
CA PRO A 651 24.98 -5.20 -27.74
C PRO A 651 24.11 -4.49 -26.71
N VAL A 652 24.26 -4.84 -25.42
CA VAL A 652 23.41 -4.32 -24.32
C VAL A 652 23.41 -2.78 -24.23
N ALA A 653 24.49 -2.13 -24.66
CA ALA A 653 24.61 -0.66 -24.67
C ALA A 653 23.68 0.07 -25.67
N ASN A 654 23.24 -0.60 -26.75
CA ASN A 654 22.56 0.06 -27.87
C ASN A 654 21.02 -0.10 -27.86
N ALA A 655 20.42 -0.48 -26.74
CA ALA A 655 18.99 -0.80 -26.64
C ALA A 655 18.02 0.40 -26.71
N VAL A 656 18.50 1.60 -27.07
CA VAL A 656 17.72 2.86 -27.06
C VAL A 656 17.79 3.56 -28.43
N GLN A 657 16.86 3.23 -29.32
CA GLN A 657 16.22 4.16 -30.28
C GLN A 657 15.21 3.44 -31.20
N TRP A 658 13.94 3.42 -30.80
CA TRP A 658 12.78 3.44 -31.71
C TRP A 658 11.58 4.04 -30.99
N ALA A 659 11.35 5.34 -31.18
CA ALA A 659 10.10 5.99 -30.84
C ALA A 659 9.39 6.33 -32.16
N PRO A 660 8.29 5.64 -32.51
CA PRO A 660 7.44 6.05 -33.62
C PRO A 660 6.88 7.45 -33.39
N LEU A 661 6.50 8.11 -34.49
CA LEU A 661 5.86 9.42 -34.45
C LEU A 661 4.49 9.34 -33.73
N GLU A 662 4.10 10.49 -33.16
CA GLU A 662 2.73 10.92 -32.85
C GLU A 662 1.74 9.83 -32.38
N ALA A 663 1.35 9.93 -31.10
CA ALA A 663 0.30 9.11 -30.49
C ALA A 663 -1.10 9.41 -31.06
N ASN A 664 -1.31 9.02 -32.32
CA ASN A 664 -2.62 8.83 -32.92
C ASN A 664 -3.43 7.91 -32.00
N ASN A 665 -4.73 8.23 -31.85
CA ASN A 665 -5.58 7.73 -30.78
C ASN A 665 -6.03 6.26 -31.02
N SER A 666 -5.06 5.34 -31.01
CA SER A 666 -5.24 3.91 -31.23
C SER A 666 -5.77 3.19 -30.00
N LEU A 667 -6.16 1.92 -30.14
CA LEU A 667 -6.51 1.01 -29.04
C LEU A 667 -5.53 1.05 -27.85
N PHE A 668 -4.24 1.32 -28.07
CA PHE A 668 -3.17 1.22 -27.07
C PHE A 668 -2.63 2.57 -26.58
N THR A 669 -2.99 3.66 -27.27
CA THR A 669 -2.40 4.99 -27.06
C THR A 669 -3.50 6.05 -26.92
N ARG A 670 -4.43 5.79 -26.01
CA ARG A 670 -5.64 6.60 -25.82
C ARG A 670 -5.34 7.79 -24.94
N SER A 671 -5.38 8.98 -25.54
CA SER A 671 -4.97 10.22 -24.89
C SER A 671 -6.12 10.99 -24.23
N SER A 672 -7.36 10.73 -24.66
CA SER A 672 -8.56 11.45 -24.23
C SER A 672 -9.82 10.57 -24.26
N GLN A 673 -10.82 10.95 -23.44
CA GLN A 673 -12.18 10.40 -23.46
C GLN A 673 -13.16 11.44 -24.03
N SER A 674 -14.21 10.98 -24.72
CA SER A 674 -15.28 11.80 -25.29
C SER A 674 -16.61 11.50 -24.58
N PRO A 675 -17.49 12.48 -24.35
CA PRO A 675 -18.81 12.23 -23.77
C PRO A 675 -19.71 11.47 -24.76
N CYS A 676 -20.59 10.61 -24.26
CA CYS A 676 -21.60 9.97 -25.11
C CYS A 676 -22.54 11.02 -25.68
N GLU A 677 -22.75 10.98 -26.99
CA GLU A 677 -23.68 11.85 -27.70
C GLU A 677 -25.11 11.29 -27.69
N ILE A 678 -26.08 12.17 -27.92
CA ILE A 678 -27.50 11.83 -27.92
C ILE A 678 -27.76 10.72 -28.96
N GLY A 679 -28.61 9.75 -28.60
CA GLY A 679 -28.85 8.52 -29.37
C GLY A 679 -27.86 7.38 -29.10
N HIS A 680 -26.85 7.56 -28.24
CA HIS A 680 -25.86 6.55 -27.89
C HIS A 680 -25.72 6.41 -26.37
N TYR A 681 -25.44 5.19 -25.89
CA TYR A 681 -25.12 4.92 -24.49
C TYR A 681 -23.68 4.43 -24.36
N CYS A 682 -23.02 4.81 -23.27
CA CYS A 682 -21.60 4.54 -23.06
C CYS A 682 -21.37 3.74 -21.78
N ARG A 683 -20.85 2.51 -21.92
CA ARG A 683 -20.68 1.56 -20.83
C ARG A 683 -19.28 0.94 -20.87
N ALA A 684 -18.59 0.92 -19.72
CA ALA A 684 -17.18 0.52 -19.62
C ALA A 684 -16.26 1.23 -20.64
N GLY A 685 -16.58 2.50 -20.96
CA GLY A 685 -15.84 3.32 -21.92
C GLY A 685 -15.96 2.93 -23.40
N VAL A 686 -16.91 2.06 -23.73
CA VAL A 686 -17.34 1.77 -25.11
C VAL A 686 -18.64 2.51 -25.42
N ARG A 687 -18.72 3.13 -26.60
CA ARG A 687 -19.92 3.79 -27.14
C ARG A 687 -20.75 2.81 -27.97
N PHE A 688 -22.02 2.63 -27.59
CA PHE A 688 -22.99 1.79 -28.31
C PHE A 688 -24.16 2.65 -28.83
N PRO A 689 -24.71 2.39 -30.03
CA PRO A 689 -25.96 3.01 -30.46
C PRO A 689 -27.14 2.48 -29.64
N CYS A 690 -28.12 3.34 -29.32
CA CYS A 690 -29.38 2.86 -28.77
C CYS A 690 -30.05 1.88 -29.75
N SER A 691 -30.59 0.80 -29.18
CA SER A 691 -31.17 -0.32 -29.92
C SER A 691 -32.35 0.13 -30.78
N ALA A 692 -32.56 -0.51 -31.95
CA ALA A 692 -33.72 -0.18 -32.77
C ALA A 692 -35.00 -0.54 -31.99
N GLY A 693 -35.87 0.45 -31.79
CA GLY A 693 -37.03 0.37 -30.89
C GLY A 693 -36.89 1.21 -29.62
N THR A 694 -35.68 1.61 -29.22
CA THR A 694 -35.42 2.57 -28.12
C THR A 694 -34.92 3.92 -28.67
N TYR A 695 -34.74 4.89 -27.79
CA TYR A 695 -34.12 6.18 -28.11
C TYR A 695 -33.28 6.68 -26.93
N GLY A 696 -32.21 7.42 -27.19
CA GLY A 696 -31.44 8.14 -26.17
C GLY A 696 -31.61 9.64 -26.34
N SER A 697 -32.31 10.31 -25.43
CA SER A 697 -32.53 11.77 -25.47
C SER A 697 -31.53 12.59 -24.66
N MET A 698 -30.65 11.93 -23.91
CA MET A 698 -29.65 12.57 -23.05
C MET A 698 -28.24 12.33 -23.61
N ALA A 699 -27.34 13.29 -23.37
CA ALA A 699 -25.91 13.07 -23.50
C ALA A 699 -25.40 12.35 -22.24
N MET A 700 -24.28 11.64 -22.35
CA MET A 700 -23.69 10.83 -21.27
C MET A 700 -24.60 9.69 -20.76
N GLU A 701 -25.51 9.20 -21.61
CA GLU A 701 -26.35 8.02 -21.31
C GLU A 701 -25.49 6.77 -21.03
N THR A 702 -25.98 5.89 -20.16
CA THR A 702 -25.28 4.65 -19.73
C THR A 702 -26.16 3.40 -19.72
N ASP A 703 -27.49 3.55 -19.76
CA ASP A 703 -28.40 2.41 -19.85
C ASP A 703 -28.47 1.87 -21.28
N ALA A 704 -28.52 0.55 -21.42
CA ALA A 704 -28.68 -0.12 -22.71
C ALA A 704 -30.13 -0.06 -23.24
N GLU A 705 -31.10 0.22 -22.36
CA GLU A 705 -32.47 0.61 -22.74
C GLU A 705 -32.57 2.10 -23.13
N CYS A 706 -31.49 2.87 -22.95
CA CYS A 706 -31.41 4.33 -23.13
C CYS A 706 -32.55 5.07 -22.39
N ALA A 707 -33.09 6.15 -22.96
CA ALA A 707 -34.23 6.89 -22.41
C ALA A 707 -35.58 6.17 -22.62
N GLY A 708 -35.55 4.89 -23.01
CA GLY A 708 -36.69 3.98 -23.09
C GLY A 708 -37.23 3.74 -24.50
N ALA A 709 -38.40 3.11 -24.55
CA ALA A 709 -39.04 2.65 -25.78
C ALA A 709 -39.59 3.79 -26.65
N CYS A 710 -39.55 3.61 -27.97
CA CYS A 710 -40.17 4.50 -28.95
C CYS A 710 -41.68 4.67 -28.70
N SER A 711 -42.20 5.87 -28.89
CA SER A 711 -43.59 6.19 -28.57
C SER A 711 -44.59 5.51 -29.52
N PRO A 712 -45.79 5.13 -29.05
CA PRO A 712 -46.85 4.54 -29.87
C PRO A 712 -47.14 5.33 -31.16
N GLY A 713 -47.10 4.63 -32.30
CA GLY A 713 -47.30 5.19 -33.64
C GLY A 713 -46.07 5.90 -34.24
N TYR A 714 -44.91 5.74 -33.61
CA TYR A 714 -43.61 6.08 -34.18
C TYR A 714 -42.73 4.82 -34.22
N TYR A 715 -41.68 4.85 -35.04
CA TYR A 715 -40.60 3.87 -34.99
C TYR A 715 -39.25 4.57 -34.81
N CYS A 716 -38.34 3.87 -34.16
CA CYS A 716 -37.03 4.39 -33.80
C CYS A 716 -35.96 3.46 -34.38
N PRO A 717 -35.33 3.83 -35.50
CA PRO A 717 -34.11 3.16 -35.99
C PRO A 717 -32.98 3.18 -34.95
N LEU A 718 -31.90 2.44 -35.22
CA LEU A 718 -30.67 2.51 -34.42
C LEU A 718 -30.23 3.96 -34.19
N ALA A 719 -29.72 4.24 -32.99
CA ALA A 719 -29.25 5.55 -32.56
C ALA A 719 -30.30 6.69 -32.59
N SER A 720 -31.60 6.38 -32.46
CA SER A 720 -32.66 7.40 -32.39
C SER A 720 -32.48 8.35 -31.20
N THR A 721 -32.60 9.65 -31.45
CA THR A 721 -32.36 10.72 -30.46
C THR A 721 -33.60 11.18 -29.70
N ASN A 722 -34.80 10.76 -30.13
CA ASN A 722 -36.08 11.07 -29.46
C ASN A 722 -37.10 9.96 -29.73
N SER A 723 -38.12 9.85 -28.87
CA SER A 723 -39.15 8.81 -28.92
C SER A 723 -40.10 8.89 -30.13
N THR A 724 -39.94 9.91 -30.97
CA THR A 724 -40.78 10.22 -32.13
C THR A 724 -39.99 10.25 -33.45
N ALA A 725 -38.81 9.63 -33.47
CA ALA A 725 -37.79 9.78 -34.51
C ALA A 725 -38.31 9.60 -35.94
N GLN A 726 -39.14 8.59 -36.21
CA GLN A 726 -39.82 8.42 -37.49
C GLN A 726 -41.32 8.15 -37.30
N LYS A 727 -42.17 8.85 -38.07
CA LYS A 727 -43.64 8.72 -38.01
C LYS A 727 -44.10 7.42 -38.64
N CYS A 728 -44.87 6.62 -37.90
CA CYS A 728 -45.40 5.34 -38.39
C CYS A 728 -46.89 5.45 -38.68
N GLY A 729 -47.28 5.52 -39.95
CA GLY A 729 -48.70 5.71 -40.26
C GLY A 729 -49.13 5.82 -41.71
N HIS A 730 -48.77 4.86 -42.58
CA HIS A 730 -49.66 4.58 -43.72
C HIS A 730 -50.87 3.74 -43.27
N THR A 731 -51.86 3.47 -44.13
CA THR A 731 -53.02 2.66 -43.72
C THR A 731 -52.70 1.18 -43.56
N ASN A 732 -51.62 0.72 -44.18
CA ASN A 732 -51.24 -0.69 -44.26
C ASN A 732 -50.25 -1.12 -43.15
N VAL A 733 -49.81 -0.19 -42.30
CA VAL A 733 -48.82 -0.42 -41.23
C VAL A 733 -49.22 0.30 -39.94
N TYR A 734 -48.71 -0.18 -38.81
CA TYR A 734 -48.83 0.42 -37.49
C TYR A 734 -47.54 0.17 -36.67
N CYS A 735 -47.35 0.90 -35.58
CA CYS A 735 -46.19 0.74 -34.69
C CYS A 735 -46.61 0.75 -33.22
N PRO A 736 -46.66 -0.40 -32.53
CA PRO A 736 -46.80 -0.40 -31.06
C PRO A 736 -45.59 0.29 -30.39
N SER A 737 -45.70 0.55 -29.08
CA SER A 737 -44.58 1.07 -28.30
C SER A 737 -43.33 0.20 -28.49
N GLY A 738 -42.16 0.81 -28.65
CA GLY A 738 -40.90 0.09 -28.86
C GLY A 738 -40.64 -0.39 -30.30
N SER A 739 -41.37 0.12 -31.30
CA SER A 739 -41.18 -0.33 -32.69
C SER A 739 -39.84 0.08 -33.29
N ALA A 740 -39.05 -0.91 -33.72
CA ALA A 740 -37.85 -0.72 -34.54
C ALA A 740 -38.19 -0.31 -35.98
N TYR A 741 -39.31 -0.81 -36.52
CA TYR A 741 -39.76 -0.62 -37.90
C TYR A 741 -41.29 -0.74 -38.02
N PRO A 742 -41.91 -0.26 -39.11
CA PRO A 742 -43.36 -0.37 -39.32
C PRO A 742 -43.87 -1.81 -39.41
N THR A 743 -44.80 -2.19 -38.52
CA THR A 743 -45.43 -3.51 -38.51
C THR A 743 -46.59 -3.56 -39.52
N PRO A 744 -46.67 -4.55 -40.43
CA PRO A 744 -47.78 -4.67 -41.37
C PRO A 744 -49.11 -5.03 -40.69
N VAL A 745 -50.21 -4.43 -41.17
CA VAL A 745 -51.57 -4.75 -40.70
C VAL A 745 -52.02 -6.09 -41.28
N LEU A 746 -52.57 -6.94 -40.42
CA LEU A 746 -53.03 -8.28 -40.79
C LEU A 746 -54.28 -8.24 -41.67
N SER A 747 -54.42 -9.24 -42.53
CA SER A 747 -55.64 -9.48 -43.32
C SER A 747 -56.86 -9.61 -42.39
N GLY A 748 -57.88 -8.77 -42.61
CA GLY A 748 -59.10 -8.71 -41.79
C GLY A 748 -59.07 -7.65 -40.69
N TYR A 749 -57.94 -6.94 -40.53
CA TYR A 749 -57.73 -5.87 -39.58
C TYR A 749 -57.59 -4.51 -40.27
N TYR A 750 -57.80 -3.44 -39.49
CA TYR A 750 -57.53 -2.07 -39.88
C TYR A 750 -56.63 -1.38 -38.86
N SER A 751 -55.75 -0.50 -39.32
CA SER A 751 -54.86 0.26 -38.44
C SER A 751 -55.62 1.39 -37.75
N ILE A 752 -55.31 1.59 -36.46
CA ILE A 752 -55.95 2.59 -35.59
C ILE A 752 -54.89 3.41 -34.85
N ARG A 753 -55.36 4.45 -34.15
CA ARG A 753 -54.63 5.08 -33.04
C ARG A 753 -55.41 4.78 -31.76
N THR A 754 -54.74 4.25 -30.74
CA THR A 754 -55.25 4.16 -29.37
C THR A 754 -55.09 5.53 -28.72
N ALA A 755 -56.21 6.22 -28.46
CA ALA A 755 -56.18 7.54 -27.86
C ALA A 755 -56.01 7.41 -26.33
N PRO A 756 -54.97 8.01 -25.72
CA PRO A 756 -54.98 8.24 -24.28
C PRO A 756 -56.04 9.31 -23.96
N LEU A 757 -56.93 9.03 -23.01
CA LEU A 757 -57.82 10.07 -22.47
C LEU A 757 -57.07 10.91 -21.43
N SER A 758 -56.48 12.02 -21.87
CA SER A 758 -56.02 13.10 -20.98
C SER A 758 -56.09 14.47 -21.66
N SER A 759 -56.32 15.52 -20.86
CA SER A 759 -56.32 16.94 -21.25
C SER A 759 -57.21 17.34 -22.43
N ALA A 760 -58.53 17.34 -22.22
CA ALA A 760 -59.47 18.21 -22.95
C ALA A 760 -60.46 18.85 -21.96
N THR A 761 -60.14 20.03 -21.45
CA THR A 761 -61.00 20.81 -20.55
C THR A 761 -62.15 21.46 -21.30
N ALA A 762 -63.21 20.70 -21.55
CA ALA A 762 -64.51 21.24 -21.96
C ALA A 762 -65.35 21.52 -20.71
N THR A 763 -65.69 22.78 -20.46
CA THR A 763 -66.48 23.20 -19.29
C THR A 763 -67.91 22.67 -19.36
N VAL A 764 -68.36 22.03 -18.27
CA VAL A 764 -69.77 21.67 -18.09
C VAL A 764 -70.61 22.93 -17.90
N VAL A 765 -71.65 23.11 -18.71
CA VAL A 765 -72.74 24.07 -18.47
C VAL A 765 -74.07 23.38 -18.78
N ASP A 766 -75.03 23.52 -17.88
CA ASP A 766 -76.41 22.99 -17.90
C ASP A 766 -76.63 21.52 -18.34
N ALA A 767 -76.76 20.65 -17.33
CA ALA A 767 -77.45 19.37 -17.48
C ALA A 767 -78.84 19.48 -16.85
N LYS A 768 -79.92 19.28 -17.63
CA LYS A 768 -81.29 19.35 -17.11
C LYS A 768 -82.22 18.33 -17.76
N ALA A 769 -82.54 17.28 -16.98
CA ALA A 769 -83.45 16.16 -17.28
C ALA A 769 -83.00 15.24 -18.45
N LEU A 770 -83.21 13.91 -18.43
CA LEU A 770 -84.20 13.11 -17.70
C LEU A 770 -83.64 11.78 -17.14
N THR A 771 -84.52 10.99 -16.54
CA THR A 771 -84.23 9.79 -15.71
C THR A 771 -83.86 8.51 -16.47
N VAL A 772 -83.17 7.61 -15.76
CA VAL A 772 -82.81 6.24 -16.20
C VAL A 772 -84.05 5.36 -16.40
N SER A 773 -84.05 4.57 -17.49
CA SER A 773 -84.67 3.25 -17.53
C SER A 773 -83.89 2.31 -18.46
N SER A 774 -84.21 1.03 -18.44
CA SER A 774 -83.30 -0.09 -18.75
C SER A 774 -83.07 -0.44 -20.23
N TYR A 775 -81.98 -1.18 -20.44
CA TYR A 775 -81.62 -2.00 -21.62
C TYR A 775 -80.95 -1.31 -22.84
N SER A 776 -79.96 -2.02 -23.40
CA SER A 776 -79.18 -1.69 -24.61
C SER A 776 -78.31 -0.41 -24.56
N THR A 777 -77.07 -0.55 -24.06
CA THR A 777 -75.98 0.43 -24.25
C THR A 777 -75.51 0.48 -25.70
N ARG A 778 -76.31 1.08 -26.59
CA ARG A 778 -75.84 1.55 -27.89
C ARG A 778 -74.97 2.80 -27.70
N VAL A 779 -73.68 2.59 -27.44
CA VAL A 779 -72.69 3.67 -27.62
C VAL A 779 -72.70 4.04 -29.11
N ALA A 780 -73.28 5.19 -29.42
CA ALA A 780 -73.34 5.74 -30.76
C ALA A 780 -71.97 6.27 -31.18
N TYR A 781 -71.05 5.34 -31.51
CA TYR A 781 -69.80 5.70 -32.17
C TYR A 781 -70.12 6.36 -33.50
N THR A 782 -69.85 7.66 -33.60
CA THR A 782 -69.90 8.45 -34.82
C THR A 782 -68.77 8.02 -35.76
N ALA A 783 -68.95 6.86 -36.40
CA ALA A 783 -68.05 6.26 -37.39
C ALA A 783 -68.12 6.99 -38.76
N LEU A 784 -68.07 8.32 -38.70
CA LEU A 784 -68.07 9.32 -39.76
C LEU A 784 -67.15 10.44 -39.19
N ASP A 785 -65.84 10.34 -39.33
CA ASP A 785 -65.24 10.53 -40.64
C ASP A 785 -63.85 9.86 -40.84
N ALA A 786 -63.47 9.65 -42.09
CA ALA A 786 -62.15 9.14 -42.49
C ALA A 786 -61.17 10.26 -42.89
N THR A 787 -61.39 11.47 -42.38
CA THR A 787 -60.67 12.71 -42.73
C THR A 787 -59.70 13.20 -41.64
N ILE A 788 -59.82 12.73 -40.39
CA ILE A 788 -58.89 13.10 -39.32
C ILE A 788 -57.53 12.44 -39.56
N ASN A 789 -56.56 13.24 -40.00
CA ASN A 789 -55.20 12.83 -40.34
C ASN A 789 -54.37 12.42 -39.10
N ALA A 790 -54.63 11.24 -38.55
CA ALA A 790 -53.69 10.56 -37.68
C ALA A 790 -52.56 9.91 -38.52
N ALA A 791 -51.49 10.66 -38.77
CA ALA A 791 -50.26 10.19 -39.45
C ALA A 791 -49.38 9.25 -38.60
N VAL A 792 -49.95 8.71 -37.51
CA VAL A 792 -49.32 8.05 -36.37
C VAL A 792 -50.32 7.01 -35.88
N ARG A 793 -50.09 5.74 -36.19
CA ARG A 793 -50.97 4.59 -35.91
C ARG A 793 -50.22 3.52 -35.11
N ASP A 794 -50.79 3.09 -34.01
CA ASP A 794 -50.10 2.35 -32.94
C ASP A 794 -50.59 0.91 -32.74
N ALA A 795 -51.78 0.59 -33.25
CA ALA A 795 -52.41 -0.71 -33.10
C ALA A 795 -53.26 -1.06 -34.34
N GLN A 796 -53.77 -2.29 -34.34
CA GLN A 796 -54.73 -2.78 -35.33
C GLN A 796 -55.96 -3.38 -34.63
N ARG A 797 -57.14 -3.25 -35.26
CA ARG A 797 -58.41 -3.80 -34.78
C ARG A 797 -59.07 -4.61 -35.88
N GLN A 798 -59.71 -5.72 -35.52
CA GLN A 798 -60.41 -6.59 -36.48
C GLN A 798 -61.68 -5.89 -37.01
N CYS A 799 -62.07 -6.12 -38.26
CA CYS A 799 -63.32 -5.57 -38.78
C CYS A 799 -64.55 -6.16 -38.08
N GLU A 800 -65.49 -5.30 -37.70
CA GLU A 800 -66.80 -5.70 -37.18
C GLU A 800 -67.74 -6.17 -38.30
N ARG A 801 -68.78 -6.94 -37.94
CA ARG A 801 -69.87 -7.30 -38.86
C ARG A 801 -70.47 -6.05 -39.51
N GLY A 802 -70.84 -6.16 -40.78
CA GLY A 802 -71.30 -5.01 -41.60
C GLY A 802 -70.15 -4.17 -42.18
N TYR A 803 -68.90 -4.51 -41.90
CA TYR A 803 -67.70 -3.88 -42.46
C TYR A 803 -66.73 -4.93 -43.00
N TYR A 804 -65.89 -4.52 -43.95
CA TYR A 804 -64.79 -5.31 -44.48
C TYR A 804 -63.46 -4.56 -44.38
N CYS A 805 -62.37 -5.32 -44.23
CA CYS A 805 -61.03 -4.79 -44.01
C CYS A 805 -60.13 -5.18 -45.18
N ALA A 806 -59.56 -4.17 -45.84
CA ALA A 806 -58.62 -4.34 -46.95
C ALA A 806 -57.61 -3.20 -46.96
N GLN A 807 -56.32 -3.52 -47.19
CA GLN A 807 -55.21 -2.55 -47.14
C GLN A 807 -55.19 -1.75 -45.82
N GLY A 808 -55.49 -2.43 -44.71
CA GLY A 808 -55.59 -1.87 -43.37
C GLY A 808 -56.63 -0.75 -43.18
N ARG A 809 -57.61 -0.60 -44.10
CA ARG A 809 -58.73 0.33 -43.98
C ARG A 809 -60.05 -0.41 -43.70
N LYS A 810 -60.77 0.01 -42.67
CA LYS A 810 -62.19 -0.36 -42.44
C LYS A 810 -63.05 0.29 -43.54
N ARG A 811 -63.94 -0.49 -44.15
CA ARG A 811 -64.90 -0.01 -45.16
C ARG A 811 -66.28 -0.62 -44.88
N ILE A 812 -67.34 0.16 -44.96
CA ILE A 812 -68.71 -0.33 -44.76
C ILE A 812 -69.13 -1.26 -45.91
N CYS A 813 -69.91 -2.30 -45.63
CA CYS A 813 -70.52 -3.11 -46.67
C CYS A 813 -71.48 -2.23 -47.51
N PRO A 814 -71.32 -2.17 -48.84
CA PRO A 814 -72.18 -1.36 -49.69
C PRO A 814 -73.59 -1.93 -49.72
N ALA A 815 -74.59 -1.05 -49.76
CA ALA A 815 -76.00 -1.46 -49.85
C ALA A 815 -76.24 -2.47 -50.99
N GLY A 816 -77.13 -3.43 -50.74
CA GLY A 816 -77.34 -4.63 -51.55
C GLY A 816 -76.46 -5.82 -51.15
N ARG A 817 -75.44 -5.62 -50.30
CA ARG A 817 -74.59 -6.67 -49.73
C ARG A 817 -74.59 -6.66 -48.21
N TYR A 818 -74.24 -7.78 -47.61
CA TYR A 818 -74.11 -7.96 -46.16
C TYR A 818 -72.73 -8.51 -45.79
N GLY A 819 -72.29 -8.28 -44.56
CA GLY A 819 -71.11 -8.87 -43.95
C GLY A 819 -71.45 -9.49 -42.59
N ASP A 820 -71.59 -10.82 -42.55
CA ASP A 820 -71.99 -11.58 -41.36
C ASP A 820 -70.83 -12.03 -40.47
N LYS A 821 -69.59 -11.94 -40.95
CA LYS A 821 -68.37 -12.35 -40.25
C LYS A 821 -67.64 -11.17 -39.61
N VAL A 822 -66.85 -11.47 -38.58
CA VAL A 822 -65.84 -10.59 -38.00
C VAL A 822 -64.52 -10.83 -38.75
N GLY A 823 -63.79 -9.76 -39.09
CA GLY A 823 -62.54 -9.84 -39.86
C GLY A 823 -62.73 -10.08 -41.35
N GLU A 824 -63.91 -9.78 -41.90
CA GLU A 824 -64.23 -10.00 -43.31
C GLU A 824 -63.20 -9.35 -44.24
N THR A 825 -62.56 -10.17 -45.09
CA THR A 825 -61.63 -9.74 -46.13
C THR A 825 -62.28 -9.89 -47.50
N SER A 826 -62.19 -8.85 -48.34
CA SER A 826 -62.64 -8.93 -49.73
C SER A 826 -61.52 -9.57 -50.57
N PRO A 827 -61.71 -10.78 -51.13
CA PRO A 827 -60.64 -11.48 -51.84
C PRO A 827 -60.36 -10.84 -53.20
N GLN A 828 -59.10 -10.47 -53.44
CA GLN A 828 -58.63 -10.09 -54.78
C GLN A 828 -58.37 -11.36 -55.61
N SER A 829 -59.43 -11.97 -56.15
CA SER A 829 -59.27 -13.00 -57.17
C SER A 829 -58.79 -12.37 -58.48
N LEU A 830 -57.59 -12.73 -58.92
CA LEU A 830 -56.98 -12.25 -60.16
C LEU A 830 -57.70 -12.70 -61.44
N PHE A 831 -58.65 -13.65 -61.35
CA PHE A 831 -59.23 -14.33 -62.51
C PHE A 831 -60.74 -14.08 -62.77
N VAL A 832 -61.46 -13.36 -61.90
CA VAL A 832 -62.91 -13.14 -62.09
C VAL A 832 -63.34 -11.70 -61.73
N ARG A 833 -64.01 -11.01 -62.66
CA ARG A 833 -64.60 -9.66 -62.45
C ARG A 833 -65.88 -9.67 -61.58
N ILE A 834 -65.87 -10.35 -60.43
CA ILE A 834 -66.97 -10.29 -59.44
C ILE A 834 -66.46 -9.65 -58.16
N ILE A 835 -66.77 -8.36 -58.00
CA ILE A 835 -66.35 -7.55 -56.85
C ILE A 835 -67.26 -7.84 -55.64
N SER A 836 -66.95 -8.89 -54.87
CA SER A 836 -67.59 -9.17 -53.58
C SER A 836 -66.90 -8.42 -52.45
N LYS A 837 -67.37 -7.19 -52.18
CA LYS A 837 -66.85 -6.34 -51.08
C LYS A 837 -67.15 -6.90 -49.68
N CYS A 838 -68.20 -7.70 -49.53
CA CYS A 838 -68.54 -8.44 -48.32
C CYS A 838 -69.19 -9.79 -48.67
N ALA A 839 -69.31 -10.66 -47.67
CA ALA A 839 -69.74 -12.05 -47.67
C ALA A 839 -70.80 -12.47 -48.71
N GLY A 840 -71.84 -11.66 -48.93
CA GLY A 840 -72.85 -12.00 -49.94
C GLY A 840 -73.72 -10.84 -50.42
N ASN A 841 -74.56 -11.14 -51.40
CA ASN A 841 -75.67 -10.29 -51.84
C ASN A 841 -76.89 -10.53 -50.94
N CYS A 842 -77.73 -9.51 -50.74
CA CYS A 842 -78.99 -9.66 -50.01
C CYS A 842 -79.90 -10.74 -50.64
N LYS A 843 -80.62 -11.50 -49.81
CA LYS A 843 -81.54 -12.57 -50.24
C LYS A 843 -82.76 -11.98 -50.94
N ARG A 844 -83.24 -12.64 -52.01
CA ARG A 844 -84.53 -12.30 -52.64
C ARG A 844 -85.67 -12.24 -51.59
N GLY A 845 -86.53 -11.24 -51.70
CA GLY A 845 -87.57 -10.92 -50.72
C GLY A 845 -87.13 -9.97 -49.60
N TYR A 846 -85.84 -9.65 -49.52
CA TYR A 846 -85.23 -8.77 -48.53
C TYR A 846 -84.38 -7.69 -49.19
N TYR A 847 -84.17 -6.56 -48.51
CA TYR A 847 -83.22 -5.53 -48.90
C TYR A 847 -82.20 -5.26 -47.78
N CYS A 848 -81.00 -4.86 -48.18
CA CYS A 848 -79.85 -4.68 -47.30
C CYS A 848 -79.31 -3.25 -47.46
N PRO A 849 -79.59 -2.32 -46.51
CA PRO A 849 -78.92 -1.03 -46.45
C PRO A 849 -77.38 -1.15 -46.33
N SER A 850 -76.66 -0.04 -46.46
CA SER A 850 -75.21 -0.03 -46.19
C SER A 850 -74.94 -0.47 -44.76
N GLY A 851 -74.04 -1.45 -44.58
CA GLY A 851 -73.66 -1.99 -43.27
C GLY A 851 -74.48 -3.18 -42.77
N SER A 852 -75.35 -3.78 -43.59
CA SER A 852 -76.10 -4.99 -43.19
C SER A 852 -75.21 -6.14 -42.70
N VAL A 853 -75.68 -6.84 -41.67
CA VAL A 853 -75.01 -7.97 -41.00
C VAL A 853 -75.67 -9.33 -41.27
N SER A 854 -76.78 -9.33 -42.02
CA SER A 854 -77.60 -10.48 -42.37
C SER A 854 -77.96 -10.49 -43.87
N PRO A 855 -78.04 -11.67 -44.54
CA PRO A 855 -78.62 -11.78 -45.88
C PRO A 855 -80.12 -11.44 -45.91
N ALA A 856 -80.79 -11.39 -44.77
CA ALA A 856 -82.21 -11.15 -44.62
C ALA A 856 -82.46 -9.97 -43.65
N GLU A 857 -81.73 -8.86 -43.84
CA GLU A 857 -81.72 -7.72 -42.91
C GLU A 857 -83.09 -7.04 -42.76
N ARG A 858 -83.80 -6.79 -43.87
CA ARG A 858 -85.12 -6.13 -43.88
C ARG A 858 -86.03 -6.74 -44.94
N GLU A 859 -87.27 -7.04 -44.58
CA GLU A 859 -88.29 -7.54 -45.52
C GLU A 859 -88.72 -6.43 -46.50
N CYS A 860 -89.16 -6.83 -47.69
CA CYS A 860 -89.39 -5.88 -48.77
C CYS A 860 -90.60 -4.94 -48.57
N GLY A 861 -91.62 -5.41 -47.84
CA GLY A 861 -92.88 -4.70 -47.67
C GLY A 861 -94.02 -5.30 -48.49
N GLY A 862 -95.07 -4.52 -48.71
CA GLY A 862 -96.36 -4.98 -49.22
C GLY A 862 -96.40 -5.33 -50.71
N ALA A 863 -97.62 -5.49 -51.22
CA ALA A 863 -97.87 -5.83 -52.63
C ALA A 863 -97.31 -4.78 -53.62
N ASP A 864 -97.16 -3.53 -53.20
CA ASP A 864 -96.60 -2.43 -53.98
C ASP A 864 -95.08 -2.54 -54.22
N ARG A 865 -94.38 -3.50 -53.59
CA ARG A 865 -92.91 -3.60 -53.58
C ARG A 865 -92.39 -4.99 -53.94
N MET A 866 -91.17 -5.03 -54.49
CA MET A 866 -90.42 -6.27 -54.73
C MET A 866 -88.90 -6.09 -54.59
N CYS A 867 -88.24 -7.10 -54.03
CA CYS A 867 -86.80 -7.09 -53.72
C CYS A 867 -86.10 -8.29 -54.36
N ARG A 868 -85.30 -8.01 -55.38
CA ARG A 868 -84.48 -9.02 -56.07
C ARG A 868 -83.24 -9.33 -55.22
N THR A 869 -82.56 -10.43 -55.52
CA THR A 869 -81.26 -10.74 -54.91
C THR A 869 -80.30 -9.57 -55.10
N GLY A 870 -79.75 -9.02 -54.02
CA GLY A 870 -78.87 -7.84 -54.05
C GLY A 870 -79.58 -6.48 -53.95
N SER A 871 -80.88 -6.41 -53.65
CA SER A 871 -81.59 -5.14 -53.45
C SER A 871 -81.02 -4.31 -52.28
N SER A 872 -80.69 -3.05 -52.55
CA SER A 872 -80.31 -2.03 -51.55
C SER A 872 -81.50 -1.35 -50.88
N VAL A 873 -82.61 -1.24 -51.62
CA VAL A 873 -83.91 -0.70 -51.20
C VAL A 873 -85.03 -1.48 -51.92
N PRO A 874 -86.29 -1.43 -51.43
CA PRO A 874 -87.44 -1.99 -52.16
C PRO A 874 -87.67 -1.28 -53.49
N ALA A 875 -87.85 -2.03 -54.57
CA ALA A 875 -88.28 -1.50 -55.85
C ALA A 875 -89.82 -1.48 -55.91
N VAL A 876 -90.40 -0.38 -56.40
CA VAL A 876 -91.86 -0.25 -56.59
C VAL A 876 -92.30 -1.10 -57.78
N VAL A 877 -93.47 -1.73 -57.66
CA VAL A 877 -94.07 -2.56 -58.70
C VAL A 877 -94.63 -1.69 -59.82
N SER A 878 -94.38 -2.06 -61.07
CA SER A 878 -94.84 -1.32 -62.24
C SER A 878 -96.37 -1.38 -62.40
N GLN A 879 -97.00 -0.29 -62.84
CA GLN A 879 -98.43 -0.31 -63.19
C GLN A 879 -98.71 -1.41 -64.23
N GLY A 880 -99.82 -2.14 -64.06
CA GLY A 880 -100.16 -3.29 -64.90
C GLY A 880 -99.47 -4.59 -64.51
N TYR A 881 -98.62 -4.57 -63.48
CA TYR A 881 -97.97 -5.76 -62.93
C TYR A 881 -98.45 -6.04 -61.50
N TYR A 882 -98.52 -7.32 -61.14
CA TYR A 882 -98.68 -7.79 -59.77
C TYR A 882 -97.38 -8.40 -59.27
N SER A 883 -97.07 -8.23 -57.99
CA SER A 883 -95.88 -8.80 -57.37
C SER A 883 -96.09 -10.24 -56.92
N ILE A 884 -95.01 -11.03 -56.91
CA ILE A 884 -95.03 -12.44 -56.52
C ILE A 884 -93.91 -12.81 -55.52
N GLY A 885 -94.22 -13.79 -54.67
CA GLY A 885 -93.34 -14.40 -53.68
C GLY A 885 -93.86 -14.29 -52.24
N GLY A 886 -93.45 -15.21 -51.36
CA GLY A 886 -93.38 -14.95 -49.92
C GLY A 886 -94.02 -15.94 -48.94
N GLY A 887 -94.84 -16.89 -49.42
CA GLY A 887 -95.53 -17.84 -48.52
C GLY A 887 -96.65 -17.15 -47.72
N ALA A 888 -96.84 -17.54 -46.45
CA ALA A 888 -97.96 -17.09 -45.63
C ALA A 888 -97.91 -15.61 -45.18
N SER A 889 -96.76 -14.93 -45.34
CA SER A 889 -96.65 -13.48 -45.11
C SER A 889 -96.48 -12.74 -46.42
N ASN A 890 -97.26 -11.68 -46.62
CA ASN A 890 -97.26 -10.86 -47.83
C ASN A 890 -95.99 -10.00 -48.04
N THR A 891 -94.99 -10.10 -47.15
CA THR A 891 -93.90 -9.13 -46.96
C THR A 891 -92.60 -9.41 -47.73
N THR A 892 -92.41 -10.62 -48.27
CA THR A 892 -91.12 -11.08 -48.86
C THR A 892 -91.16 -11.25 -50.38
N ARG A 893 -91.84 -10.32 -51.05
CA ARG A 893 -92.05 -10.31 -52.51
C ARG A 893 -90.75 -9.98 -53.27
N PHE A 894 -90.51 -10.66 -54.40
CA PHE A 894 -89.19 -10.62 -55.07
C PHE A 894 -89.21 -10.49 -56.60
N HIS A 895 -90.36 -10.57 -57.23
CA HIS A 895 -90.52 -10.45 -58.68
C HIS A 895 -91.90 -9.85 -59.00
N GLN A 896 -92.13 -9.46 -60.26
CA GLN A 896 -93.43 -8.96 -60.73
C GLN A 896 -93.79 -9.61 -62.06
N ARG A 897 -95.08 -9.83 -62.32
CA ARG A 897 -95.63 -10.34 -63.58
C ARG A 897 -96.71 -9.38 -64.10
N PRO A 898 -96.84 -9.17 -65.41
CA PRO A 898 -97.96 -8.40 -65.95
C PRO A 898 -99.27 -9.14 -65.63
N CYS A 899 -100.37 -8.42 -65.48
CA CYS A 899 -101.69 -9.06 -65.51
C CYS A 899 -101.89 -9.77 -66.86
N GLU A 900 -102.45 -10.97 -66.82
CA GLU A 900 -102.90 -11.71 -68.00
C GLU A 900 -104.28 -11.21 -68.48
N PRO A 901 -104.68 -11.48 -69.73
CA PRO A 901 -106.02 -11.16 -70.24
C PRO A 901 -107.14 -11.61 -69.29
N GLY A 902 -108.20 -10.80 -69.17
CA GLY A 902 -109.30 -10.97 -68.21
C GLY A 902 -109.00 -10.42 -66.80
N TYR A 903 -107.82 -9.86 -66.55
CA TYR A 903 -107.41 -9.30 -65.25
C TYR A 903 -106.77 -7.91 -65.40
N PHE A 904 -106.93 -7.07 -64.38
CA PHE A 904 -106.21 -5.80 -64.23
C PHE A 904 -105.40 -5.74 -62.93
N CYS A 905 -104.29 -5.01 -62.97
CA CYS A 905 -103.25 -5.02 -61.94
C CYS A 905 -103.02 -3.60 -61.40
N LYS A 906 -103.49 -3.35 -60.18
CA LYS A 906 -103.38 -2.06 -59.48
C LYS A 906 -102.68 -2.25 -58.13
N ASP A 907 -101.78 -1.32 -57.80
CA ASP A 907 -101.01 -1.28 -56.55
C ASP A 907 -100.29 -2.60 -56.21
N GLY A 908 -99.88 -3.33 -57.26
CA GLY A 908 -99.19 -4.62 -57.19
C GLY A 908 -100.07 -5.84 -56.88
N ILE A 909 -101.40 -5.67 -56.89
CA ILE A 909 -102.42 -6.70 -56.68
C ILE A 909 -103.16 -6.97 -58.01
N LYS A 910 -103.51 -8.24 -58.26
CA LYS A 910 -104.25 -8.71 -59.44
C LYS A 910 -105.73 -8.86 -59.13
N TYR A 911 -106.59 -8.29 -59.97
CA TYR A 911 -108.06 -8.31 -59.89
C TYR A 911 -108.65 -8.83 -61.21
N GLN A 912 -109.82 -9.47 -61.18
CA GLN A 912 -110.56 -9.79 -62.41
C GLN A 912 -111.20 -8.52 -62.98
N CYS A 913 -111.33 -8.43 -64.31
CA CYS A 913 -112.10 -7.37 -64.94
C CYS A 913 -113.56 -7.38 -64.41
N PRO A 914 -114.15 -6.23 -64.02
CA PRO A 914 -115.53 -6.16 -63.55
C PRO A 914 -116.54 -6.73 -64.56
N GLU A 915 -117.69 -7.19 -64.08
CA GLU A 915 -118.74 -7.67 -64.97
C GLU A 915 -119.19 -6.58 -65.96
N GLY A 916 -119.50 -6.99 -67.19
CA GLY A 916 -119.81 -6.08 -68.28
C GLY A 916 -118.58 -5.51 -69.00
N THR A 917 -117.36 -5.81 -68.51
CA THR A 917 -116.08 -5.45 -69.16
C THR A 917 -115.29 -6.68 -69.59
N PHE A 918 -114.36 -6.51 -70.53
CA PHE A 918 -113.43 -7.55 -70.97
C PHE A 918 -111.98 -7.04 -70.92
N GLY A 919 -111.01 -7.95 -70.78
CA GLY A 919 -109.58 -7.64 -70.82
C GLY A 919 -108.86 -8.42 -71.92
N ALA A 920 -108.63 -7.81 -73.08
CA ALA A 920 -108.03 -8.48 -74.25
C ALA A 920 -106.49 -8.48 -74.24
N THR A 921 -105.86 -7.56 -73.53
CA THR A 921 -104.40 -7.42 -73.48
C THR A 921 -103.84 -7.78 -72.10
N SER A 922 -102.55 -8.10 -72.05
CA SER A 922 -101.81 -8.19 -70.80
C SER A 922 -101.31 -6.81 -70.36
N GLY A 923 -101.04 -6.64 -69.06
CA GLY A 923 -100.55 -5.38 -68.49
C GLY A 923 -101.63 -4.33 -68.20
N LEU A 924 -102.91 -4.70 -68.23
CA LEU A 924 -104.02 -3.83 -67.84
C LEU A 924 -103.89 -3.40 -66.37
N HIS A 925 -104.22 -2.15 -66.06
CA HIS A 925 -104.10 -1.57 -64.72
C HIS A 925 -105.34 -0.79 -64.26
N ASP A 926 -106.28 -0.55 -65.17
CA ASP A 926 -107.51 0.20 -64.93
C ASP A 926 -108.71 -0.77 -64.81
N PRO A 927 -109.68 -0.51 -63.90
CA PRO A 927 -110.87 -1.35 -63.76
C PRO A 927 -111.81 -1.36 -64.99
N MET A 928 -111.65 -0.49 -65.98
CA MET A 928 -112.34 -0.60 -67.28
C MET A 928 -111.72 -1.66 -68.21
N CYS A 929 -110.57 -2.24 -67.84
CA CYS A 929 -109.84 -3.23 -68.61
C CYS A 929 -109.60 -2.80 -70.07
N SER A 930 -110.23 -3.47 -71.05
CA SER A 930 -110.16 -3.13 -72.49
C SER A 930 -111.45 -2.52 -73.04
N GLY A 931 -112.46 -2.28 -72.19
CA GLY A 931 -113.76 -1.72 -72.55
C GLY A 931 -114.95 -2.59 -72.16
N TYR A 932 -116.15 -2.12 -72.53
CA TYR A 932 -117.43 -2.78 -72.27
C TYR A 932 -117.73 -3.90 -73.26
N CYS A 933 -118.59 -4.85 -72.85
CA CYS A 933 -119.09 -5.92 -73.71
C CYS A 933 -119.90 -5.40 -74.90
N ALA A 934 -119.86 -6.11 -76.03
CA ALA A 934 -120.67 -5.79 -77.20
C ALA A 934 -122.16 -6.08 -76.97
N ALA A 935 -123.04 -5.36 -77.66
CA ALA A 935 -124.47 -5.68 -77.66
C ALA A 935 -124.73 -7.07 -78.27
N GLY A 936 -125.67 -7.82 -77.70
CA GLY A 936 -125.93 -9.22 -78.05
C GLY A 936 -124.98 -10.22 -77.36
N TYR A 937 -124.09 -9.76 -76.46
CA TYR A 937 -123.15 -10.59 -75.72
C TYR A 937 -123.13 -10.24 -74.22
N CYS A 938 -122.74 -11.21 -73.39
CA CYS A 938 -122.45 -11.04 -71.97
C CYS A 938 -120.94 -11.09 -71.70
N CYS A 939 -120.47 -10.28 -70.75
CA CYS A 939 -119.11 -10.32 -70.24
C CYS A 939 -119.12 -10.70 -68.74
N PRO A 940 -119.18 -12.01 -68.42
CA PRO A 940 -119.12 -12.48 -67.05
C PRO A 940 -117.82 -12.12 -66.31
N SER A 941 -117.93 -12.10 -64.99
CA SER A 941 -116.85 -11.94 -64.00
C SER A 941 -117.23 -12.67 -62.70
N HIS A 942 -116.39 -12.58 -61.66
CA HIS A 942 -116.52 -13.32 -60.40
C HIS A 942 -117.97 -13.40 -59.89
N PRO A 943 -118.54 -14.60 -59.63
CA PRO A 943 -117.88 -15.90 -59.49
C PRO A 943 -117.48 -16.60 -60.81
N ASN A 944 -117.95 -16.10 -61.96
CA ASN A 944 -117.69 -16.72 -63.26
C ASN A 944 -116.27 -16.39 -63.80
N PRO A 945 -115.75 -17.15 -64.78
CA PRO A 945 -114.51 -16.81 -65.46
C PRO A 945 -114.58 -15.43 -66.13
N PRO A 946 -113.52 -14.60 -66.05
CA PRO A 946 -113.52 -13.27 -66.64
C PRO A 946 -113.47 -13.32 -68.18
N SER A 947 -113.97 -12.27 -68.81
CA SER A 947 -114.03 -12.16 -70.27
C SER A 947 -112.74 -11.57 -70.85
N VAL A 948 -112.20 -12.19 -71.91
CA VAL A 948 -111.01 -11.73 -72.64
C VAL A 948 -111.36 -11.06 -73.97
N VAL A 949 -112.58 -11.20 -74.48
CA VAL A 949 -113.07 -10.48 -75.68
C VAL A 949 -114.49 -9.97 -75.49
N ALA A 950 -114.84 -8.87 -76.16
CA ALA A 950 -116.15 -8.20 -76.06
C ALA A 950 -117.34 -9.05 -76.53
N THR A 951 -117.10 -10.17 -77.19
CA THR A 951 -118.08 -11.05 -77.83
C THR A 951 -117.97 -12.50 -77.34
N GLN A 952 -117.49 -12.72 -76.10
CA GLN A 952 -117.11 -14.06 -75.63
C GLN A 952 -118.29 -15.02 -75.40
N LEU A 953 -119.45 -14.50 -74.99
CA LEU A 953 -120.63 -15.29 -74.66
C LEU A 953 -121.87 -14.69 -75.32
N GLU A 954 -122.43 -15.37 -76.32
CA GLU A 954 -123.66 -14.95 -77.02
C GLU A 954 -124.84 -14.84 -76.04
N CYS A 955 -125.69 -13.83 -76.23
CA CYS A 955 -126.86 -13.57 -75.40
C CYS A 955 -128.12 -13.36 -76.25
N GLY A 956 -129.17 -14.15 -75.95
CA GLY A 956 -130.41 -14.15 -76.72
C GLY A 956 -130.82 -15.52 -77.29
N GLY A 957 -130.28 -16.64 -76.81
CA GLY A 957 -130.72 -17.99 -77.22
C GLY A 957 -132.20 -18.35 -76.93
N ASN A 958 -132.95 -17.44 -76.30
CA ASN A 958 -134.39 -17.49 -76.09
C ASN A 958 -134.96 -16.08 -76.37
N SER A 959 -136.13 -15.98 -77.00
CA SER A 959 -136.80 -14.71 -77.31
C SER A 959 -137.15 -13.85 -76.09
N SER A 960 -137.15 -14.45 -74.89
CA SER A 960 -137.51 -13.80 -73.62
C SER A 960 -136.39 -12.91 -73.02
N VAL A 961 -135.19 -12.87 -73.62
CA VAL A 961 -134.06 -12.03 -73.15
C VAL A 961 -133.33 -11.29 -74.29
N TYR A 962 -132.63 -10.22 -73.93
CA TYR A 962 -131.70 -9.46 -74.79
C TYR A 962 -130.51 -8.93 -73.98
N CYS A 963 -129.45 -8.48 -74.65
CA CYS A 963 -128.28 -7.87 -74.02
C CYS A 963 -127.88 -6.54 -74.70
N PRO A 964 -128.00 -5.38 -74.03
CA PRO A 964 -127.35 -4.15 -74.46
C PRO A 964 -125.82 -4.19 -74.27
N VAL A 965 -125.13 -3.16 -74.75
CA VAL A 965 -123.70 -2.92 -74.51
C VAL A 965 -123.40 -2.95 -73.00
N GLY A 966 -122.31 -3.61 -72.60
CA GLY A 966 -121.88 -3.69 -71.21
C GLY A 966 -122.64 -4.69 -70.33
N THR A 967 -123.40 -5.63 -70.90
CA THR A 967 -124.12 -6.64 -70.10
C THR A 967 -123.14 -7.57 -69.36
N GLY A 968 -123.33 -7.71 -68.04
CA GLY A 968 -122.47 -8.49 -67.14
C GLY A 968 -122.87 -9.96 -67.02
N ASN A 969 -123.03 -10.44 -65.79
CA ASN A 969 -123.37 -11.85 -65.53
C ASN A 969 -124.82 -12.25 -65.92
N THR A 970 -125.72 -11.29 -66.13
CA THR A 970 -127.17 -11.53 -66.31
C THR A 970 -127.77 -10.81 -67.53
N PRO A 971 -128.44 -11.53 -68.46
CA PRO A 971 -129.23 -10.92 -69.55
C PRO A 971 -130.41 -10.07 -69.08
N SER A 972 -130.84 -9.12 -69.91
CA SER A 972 -132.04 -8.30 -69.68
C SER A 972 -133.31 -9.04 -70.13
N MET A 973 -134.40 -8.96 -69.35
CA MET A 973 -135.68 -9.61 -69.69
C MET A 973 -136.62 -8.72 -70.53
N VAL A 974 -137.44 -9.37 -71.35
CA VAL A 974 -138.34 -8.75 -72.33
C VAL A 974 -139.73 -8.49 -71.73
N HIS A 975 -140.31 -7.34 -72.09
CA HIS A 975 -141.58 -6.88 -71.53
C HIS A 975 -142.80 -7.49 -72.27
N SER A 976 -143.94 -7.59 -71.60
CA SER A 976 -145.20 -8.04 -72.20
C SER A 976 -145.69 -7.05 -73.26
N GLY A 977 -146.18 -7.54 -74.40
CA GLY A 977 -146.56 -6.69 -75.55
C GLY A 977 -145.35 -6.25 -76.40
N PHE A 978 -144.13 -6.66 -76.05
CA PHE A 978 -142.92 -6.43 -76.82
C PHE A 978 -142.38 -7.74 -77.44
N TYR A 979 -141.71 -7.61 -78.57
CA TYR A 979 -140.93 -8.66 -79.23
C TYR A 979 -139.45 -8.24 -79.32
N THR A 980 -138.53 -9.21 -79.34
CA THR A 980 -137.10 -8.92 -79.35
C THR A 980 -136.52 -8.77 -80.76
N THR A 981 -135.59 -7.84 -80.89
CA THR A 981 -134.78 -7.61 -82.08
C THR A 981 -133.33 -8.01 -81.83
N GLY A 982 -132.65 -8.49 -82.89
CA GLY A 982 -131.23 -8.84 -82.90
C GLY A 982 -130.54 -8.18 -84.10
N ALA A 983 -129.22 -8.24 -84.16
CA ALA A 983 -128.44 -7.57 -85.19
C ALA A 983 -128.77 -8.12 -86.60
N GLY A 984 -129.43 -7.31 -87.42
CA GLY A 984 -129.83 -7.66 -88.80
C GLY A 984 -129.47 -6.59 -89.83
N ASP A 985 -128.76 -5.55 -89.39
CA ASP A 985 -128.55 -4.27 -90.05
C ASP A 985 -127.44 -4.31 -91.13
N GLY A 986 -127.46 -5.38 -91.94
CA GLY A 986 -126.85 -5.42 -93.26
C GLY A 986 -125.36 -5.78 -93.36
N ARG A 987 -125.01 -7.06 -93.12
CA ARG A 987 -124.21 -7.93 -94.04
C ARG A 987 -123.76 -9.25 -93.35
N VAL A 988 -123.51 -10.27 -94.20
CA VAL A 988 -123.02 -11.63 -93.88
C VAL A 988 -124.08 -12.56 -93.27
N GLU A 989 -124.00 -13.85 -93.62
CA GLU A 989 -125.11 -14.81 -93.60
C GLU A 989 -125.22 -15.65 -92.30
N ASP A 990 -124.33 -15.43 -91.32
CA ASP A 990 -124.32 -16.11 -90.01
C ASP A 990 -125.27 -15.46 -88.98
N ALA A 991 -126.45 -15.01 -89.43
CA ALA A 991 -127.48 -14.39 -88.58
C ALA A 991 -128.21 -15.43 -87.71
N ARG A 992 -127.49 -16.02 -86.75
CA ARG A 992 -128.04 -16.94 -85.75
C ARG A 992 -129.06 -16.20 -84.88
N ASN A 993 -130.19 -16.83 -84.60
CA ASN A 993 -131.31 -16.26 -83.83
C ASN A 993 -131.01 -16.10 -82.31
N THR A 994 -129.72 -16.13 -81.95
CA THR A 994 -129.15 -16.24 -80.60
C THR A 994 -128.56 -14.95 -80.05
N THR A 995 -128.35 -13.91 -80.86
CA THR A 995 -127.76 -12.62 -80.47
C THR A 995 -128.82 -11.50 -80.49
N ARG A 996 -129.51 -11.33 -79.36
CA ARG A 996 -130.65 -10.41 -79.22
C ARG A 996 -130.21 -9.14 -78.51
N THR A 997 -130.42 -7.99 -79.14
CA THR A 997 -129.77 -6.71 -78.79
C THR A 997 -130.74 -5.71 -78.15
N ALA A 998 -132.03 -5.77 -78.48
CA ALA A 998 -133.07 -4.84 -77.99
C ALA A 998 -134.48 -5.46 -78.05
N GLN A 999 -135.50 -4.67 -77.67
CA GLN A 999 -136.92 -5.02 -77.76
C GLN A 999 -137.75 -3.88 -78.41
N GLN A 1000 -138.84 -4.24 -79.09
CA GLN A 1000 -139.78 -3.34 -79.77
C GLN A 1000 -141.25 -3.73 -79.49
N ILE A 1001 -142.18 -2.77 -79.60
CA ILE A 1001 -143.61 -2.98 -79.32
C ILE A 1001 -144.31 -3.78 -80.44
N CYS A 1002 -145.43 -4.46 -80.13
CA CYS A 1002 -146.21 -5.20 -81.12
C CYS A 1002 -147.01 -4.29 -82.07
N PRO A 1003 -147.00 -4.52 -83.40
CA PRO A 1003 -147.80 -3.75 -84.35
C PRO A 1003 -149.25 -4.25 -84.47
N ARG A 1004 -150.15 -3.39 -84.98
CA ARG A 1004 -151.58 -3.67 -85.23
C ARG A 1004 -151.76 -4.93 -86.11
N GLY A 1005 -152.82 -5.71 -85.85
CA GLY A 1005 -153.07 -7.02 -86.48
C GLY A 1005 -152.25 -8.18 -85.90
N PHE A 1006 -151.39 -7.91 -84.91
CA PHE A 1006 -150.58 -8.90 -84.20
C PHE A 1006 -150.70 -8.71 -82.68
N TYR A 1007 -150.39 -9.77 -81.92
CA TYR A 1007 -150.15 -9.75 -80.48
C TYR A 1007 -148.77 -10.35 -80.17
N CYS A 1008 -148.13 -9.89 -79.08
CA CYS A 1008 -146.76 -10.25 -78.74
C CYS A 1008 -146.64 -10.80 -77.31
N ARG A 1009 -146.13 -12.02 -77.20
CA ARG A 1009 -145.99 -12.77 -75.94
C ARG A 1009 -144.66 -13.52 -75.94
N HIS A 1010 -143.98 -13.56 -74.78
CA HIS A 1010 -142.66 -14.19 -74.61
C HIS A 1010 -141.60 -13.74 -75.65
N GLY A 1011 -141.66 -12.48 -76.09
CA GLY A 1011 -140.74 -11.91 -77.07
C GLY A 1011 -141.01 -12.28 -78.54
N ILE A 1012 -142.14 -12.93 -78.84
CA ILE A 1012 -142.53 -13.41 -80.18
C ILE A 1012 -143.79 -12.66 -80.65
N ARG A 1013 -143.85 -12.34 -81.96
CA ARG A 1013 -144.97 -11.63 -82.62
C ARG A 1013 -145.86 -12.59 -83.41
N ILE A 1014 -147.17 -12.62 -83.12
CA ILE A 1014 -148.16 -13.60 -83.64
C ILE A 1014 -149.36 -12.86 -84.24
N ARG A 1015 -149.99 -13.36 -85.31
CA ARG A 1015 -151.17 -12.72 -85.96
C ARG A 1015 -152.47 -13.02 -85.19
N CYS A 1016 -153.43 -12.08 -85.21
CA CYS A 1016 -154.77 -12.30 -84.65
C CYS A 1016 -155.50 -13.51 -85.31
N PRO A 1017 -156.27 -14.32 -84.56
CA PRO A 1017 -157.07 -15.44 -85.09
C PRO A 1017 -158.17 -15.04 -86.08
N GLU A 1018 -158.69 -16.01 -86.85
CA GLU A 1018 -159.98 -15.88 -87.55
C GLU A 1018 -161.12 -15.51 -86.57
N GLY A 1019 -162.14 -14.80 -87.05
CA GLY A 1019 -163.28 -14.32 -86.25
C GLY A 1019 -162.97 -13.14 -85.32
N THR A 1020 -161.71 -12.70 -85.21
CA THR A 1020 -161.25 -11.59 -84.36
C THR A 1020 -160.53 -10.49 -85.15
N TYR A 1021 -160.33 -9.33 -84.53
CA TYR A 1021 -159.48 -8.27 -85.03
C TYR A 1021 -158.61 -7.65 -83.92
N GLY A 1022 -157.55 -6.93 -84.31
CA GLY A 1022 -156.68 -6.18 -83.41
C GLY A 1022 -156.25 -4.85 -84.01
N ASP A 1023 -156.93 -3.77 -83.64
CA ASP A 1023 -156.68 -2.42 -84.17
C ASP A 1023 -155.84 -1.53 -83.23
N ALA A 1024 -155.13 -2.10 -82.26
CA ALA A 1024 -154.16 -1.42 -81.39
C ALA A 1024 -152.75 -2.02 -81.49
N GLU A 1025 -151.76 -1.28 -81.01
CA GLU A 1025 -150.38 -1.75 -80.81
C GLU A 1025 -150.16 -2.22 -79.37
N GLY A 1026 -149.11 -2.99 -79.13
CA GLY A 1026 -148.77 -3.53 -77.81
C GLY A 1026 -149.67 -4.66 -77.30
N LEU A 1027 -150.62 -5.13 -78.12
CA LEU A 1027 -151.45 -6.31 -77.82
C LEU A 1027 -150.57 -7.50 -77.43
N SER A 1028 -151.02 -8.30 -76.44
CA SER A 1028 -150.24 -9.44 -75.90
C SER A 1028 -151.06 -10.73 -75.70
N ASP A 1029 -152.33 -10.71 -76.08
CA ASP A 1029 -153.32 -11.76 -75.86
C ASP A 1029 -153.91 -12.24 -77.21
N ASP A 1030 -154.25 -13.52 -77.31
CA ASP A 1030 -154.75 -14.12 -78.56
C ASP A 1030 -156.19 -13.75 -78.91
N PHE A 1031 -156.96 -13.17 -77.97
CA PHE A 1031 -158.19 -12.46 -78.29
C PHE A 1031 -157.97 -11.19 -79.13
N CYS A 1032 -156.71 -10.73 -79.25
CA CYS A 1032 -156.31 -9.44 -79.79
C CYS A 1032 -157.08 -8.28 -79.15
N GLN A 1033 -158.16 -7.81 -79.77
CA GLN A 1033 -158.97 -6.70 -79.24
C GLN A 1033 -160.48 -6.97 -79.28
N GLY A 1034 -160.97 -7.87 -80.15
CA GLY A 1034 -162.36 -8.28 -80.10
C GLY A 1034 -162.83 -9.22 -81.21
N TRP A 1035 -163.96 -9.87 -80.96
CA TRP A 1035 -164.76 -10.59 -81.97
C TRP A 1035 -165.27 -9.65 -83.07
N CYS A 1036 -165.33 -10.15 -84.31
CA CYS A 1036 -165.97 -9.45 -85.43
C CYS A 1036 -167.45 -9.11 -85.12
N PRO A 1037 -167.91 -7.87 -85.32
CA PRO A 1037 -169.32 -7.51 -85.11
C PRO A 1037 -170.27 -8.15 -86.13
N PRO A 1038 -171.57 -8.38 -85.78
CA PRO A 1038 -172.57 -8.87 -86.72
C PRO A 1038 -172.65 -8.02 -88.00
N GLY A 1039 -172.86 -8.67 -89.14
CA GLY A 1039 -172.86 -8.03 -90.47
C GLY A 1039 -171.47 -7.79 -91.07
N TYR A 1040 -170.40 -8.07 -90.33
CA TYR A 1040 -169.01 -8.06 -90.80
C TYR A 1040 -168.40 -9.47 -90.66
N PHE A 1041 -167.30 -9.73 -91.37
CA PHE A 1041 -166.54 -10.99 -91.26
C PHE A 1041 -165.03 -10.75 -91.09
N CYS A 1042 -164.33 -11.61 -90.35
CA CYS A 1042 -162.92 -11.38 -90.00
C CYS A 1042 -162.03 -12.58 -90.35
N PRO A 1043 -161.29 -12.56 -91.48
CA PRO A 1043 -160.21 -13.51 -91.75
C PRO A 1043 -158.98 -13.25 -90.89
N ARG A 1044 -158.02 -14.19 -90.88
CA ARG A 1044 -156.87 -14.20 -89.97
C ARG A 1044 -155.95 -12.98 -90.12
N GLY A 1045 -155.60 -12.36 -89.00
CA GLY A 1045 -154.76 -11.15 -88.97
C GLY A 1045 -155.47 -9.87 -89.40
N THR A 1046 -156.82 -9.84 -89.37
CA THR A 1046 -157.61 -8.63 -89.64
C THR A 1046 -157.22 -7.52 -88.65
N ALA A 1047 -156.63 -6.43 -89.18
CA ALA A 1047 -156.31 -5.25 -88.38
C ALA A 1047 -157.52 -4.30 -88.19
N ASN A 1048 -158.53 -4.38 -89.06
CA ASN A 1048 -159.75 -3.58 -89.00
C ASN A 1048 -160.93 -4.39 -89.58
N TYR A 1049 -161.95 -4.67 -88.78
CA TYR A 1049 -163.11 -5.45 -89.23
C TYR A 1049 -163.99 -4.72 -90.24
N ARG A 1050 -163.94 -3.38 -90.28
CA ARG A 1050 -164.87 -2.57 -91.09
C ARG A 1050 -164.71 -2.76 -92.60
N ASP A 1051 -163.56 -3.28 -93.03
CA ASP A 1051 -163.23 -3.46 -94.44
C ASP A 1051 -163.92 -4.69 -95.06
N ASN A 1052 -164.64 -5.50 -94.25
CA ASN A 1052 -165.23 -6.79 -94.61
C ASN A 1052 -166.74 -6.85 -94.29
N VAL A 1053 -167.59 -6.18 -95.07
CA VAL A 1053 -169.07 -6.14 -94.89
C VAL A 1053 -169.77 -7.28 -95.64
N CYS A 1054 -170.86 -7.84 -95.07
CA CYS A 1054 -171.70 -8.83 -95.74
C CYS A 1054 -172.64 -8.23 -96.82
N PRO A 1055 -172.74 -8.83 -98.01
CA PRO A 1055 -173.60 -8.34 -99.09
C PRO A 1055 -175.11 -8.67 -98.90
N PRO A 1056 -176.02 -7.91 -99.53
CA PRO A 1056 -177.46 -8.14 -99.43
C PRO A 1056 -177.90 -9.56 -99.81
N GLY A 1057 -178.92 -10.08 -99.10
CA GLY A 1057 -179.33 -11.49 -99.22
C GLY A 1057 -178.45 -12.47 -98.43
N THR A 1058 -177.43 -11.96 -97.71
CA THR A 1058 -176.67 -12.71 -96.71
C THR A 1058 -176.65 -12.00 -95.35
N TYR A 1059 -176.31 -12.74 -94.30
CA TYR A 1059 -176.05 -12.21 -92.95
C TYR A 1059 -174.86 -12.94 -92.32
N ALA A 1060 -174.21 -12.30 -91.35
CA ALA A 1060 -173.22 -12.93 -90.47
C ALA A 1060 -173.52 -12.60 -89.00
N PRO A 1061 -173.58 -13.60 -88.10
CA PRO A 1061 -173.61 -13.35 -86.66
C PRO A 1061 -172.25 -12.83 -86.14
N LYS A 1062 -172.20 -12.50 -84.85
CA LYS A 1062 -170.96 -12.05 -84.19
C LYS A 1062 -169.88 -13.15 -84.24
N GLY A 1063 -168.65 -12.76 -84.55
CA GLY A 1063 -167.46 -13.63 -84.56
C GLY A 1063 -167.28 -14.46 -85.83
N SER A 1064 -168.09 -14.23 -86.88
CA SER A 1064 -167.99 -15.00 -88.13
C SER A 1064 -166.78 -14.64 -88.99
N GLU A 1065 -166.29 -15.66 -89.71
CA GLU A 1065 -165.26 -15.57 -90.75
C GLU A 1065 -165.84 -15.40 -92.18
N GLY A 1066 -167.17 -15.51 -92.35
CA GLY A 1066 -167.89 -15.31 -93.62
C GLY A 1066 -169.40 -15.10 -93.44
N CYS A 1067 -170.14 -14.96 -94.56
CA CYS A 1067 -171.57 -14.58 -94.59
C CYS A 1067 -172.48 -15.66 -95.23
N THR A 1068 -173.72 -15.79 -94.77
CA THR A 1068 -174.65 -16.91 -95.05
C THR A 1068 -176.01 -16.45 -95.61
N LYS A 1069 -176.64 -17.20 -96.53
CA LYS A 1069 -177.89 -16.82 -97.24
C LYS A 1069 -179.21 -17.09 -96.48
N CYS A 1070 -180.30 -16.46 -96.89
CA CYS A 1070 -181.66 -16.57 -96.31
C CYS A 1070 -182.66 -17.41 -97.16
N PRO A 1071 -183.64 -18.13 -96.56
CA PRO A 1071 -184.62 -19.01 -97.26
C PRO A 1071 -186.06 -18.45 -97.39
N TYR A 1072 -186.95 -19.18 -98.08
CA TYR A 1072 -188.37 -18.82 -98.38
C TYR A 1072 -189.33 -20.03 -98.16
N GLN A 1073 -190.65 -19.77 -98.12
CA GLN A 1073 -191.82 -20.64 -97.83
C GLN A 1073 -191.83 -22.10 -98.35
N MET A 1074 -192.65 -23.06 -97.88
CA MET A 1074 -193.48 -23.30 -96.66
C MET A 1074 -194.04 -24.75 -96.78
N ASP A 1075 -193.98 -25.59 -95.73
CA ASP A 1075 -194.90 -26.75 -95.58
C ASP A 1075 -195.10 -27.12 -94.10
N ASN A 1076 -196.24 -27.72 -93.77
CA ASN A 1076 -196.91 -27.57 -92.47
C ASN A 1076 -196.77 -28.78 -91.52
N THR A 1077 -195.76 -29.61 -91.72
CA THR A 1077 -195.59 -30.89 -90.99
C THR A 1077 -194.67 -30.83 -89.78
N ASN A 1078 -194.03 -29.69 -89.49
CA ASN A 1078 -193.03 -29.64 -88.40
C ASN A 1078 -193.02 -28.35 -87.55
N ARG A 1079 -194.20 -27.90 -87.13
CA ARG A 1079 -194.36 -26.86 -86.08
C ARG A 1079 -193.71 -27.22 -84.72
N THR A 1080 -193.28 -28.47 -84.56
CA THR A 1080 -192.59 -29.03 -83.38
C THR A 1080 -191.06 -29.04 -83.49
N ALA A 1081 -190.45 -29.10 -84.69
CA ALA A 1081 -188.99 -28.98 -84.85
C ALA A 1081 -188.45 -27.56 -84.55
N ILE A 1082 -189.33 -26.57 -84.45
CA ILE A 1082 -188.97 -25.22 -83.99
C ILE A 1082 -188.74 -25.20 -82.46
N PHE A 1083 -189.23 -26.22 -81.73
CA PHE A 1083 -189.12 -26.35 -80.27
C PHE A 1083 -188.04 -27.34 -79.78
N SER A 1084 -187.37 -28.08 -80.67
CA SER A 1084 -186.13 -28.81 -80.34
C SER A 1084 -184.90 -27.89 -80.21
N SER A 1085 -185.12 -26.59 -80.08
CA SER A 1085 -184.15 -25.55 -79.72
C SER A 1085 -183.88 -25.47 -78.21
N PHE A 1086 -184.53 -26.32 -77.41
CA PHE A 1086 -184.40 -26.38 -75.95
C PHE A 1086 -184.22 -27.81 -75.45
N ASP A 1087 -182.98 -28.31 -75.50
CA ASP A 1087 -182.53 -29.40 -74.63
C ASP A 1087 -181.82 -28.78 -73.42
N LEU A 1088 -182.34 -29.02 -72.21
CA LEU A 1088 -182.07 -28.19 -71.03
C LEU A 1088 -182.34 -28.95 -69.72
N VAL A 1089 -181.56 -28.62 -68.67
CA VAL A 1089 -181.79 -29.00 -67.25
C VAL A 1089 -181.52 -30.51 -66.96
N SER A 1090 -180.61 -30.85 -66.04
CA SER A 1090 -180.94 -30.79 -64.61
C SER A 1090 -179.74 -30.80 -63.64
N LYS A 1091 -179.53 -29.67 -62.94
CA LYS A 1091 -179.73 -29.59 -61.48
C LYS A 1091 -179.81 -28.15 -60.98
N GLU A 1092 -180.61 -27.93 -59.96
CA GLU A 1092 -181.07 -26.59 -59.56
C GLU A 1092 -180.09 -25.84 -58.65
N LEU A 1093 -180.21 -24.50 -58.65
CA LEU A 1093 -180.72 -23.85 -57.44
C LEU A 1093 -181.51 -22.56 -57.78
N ARG A 1094 -182.76 -22.51 -57.33
CA ARG A 1094 -183.55 -21.29 -57.07
C ARG A 1094 -183.91 -21.32 -55.58
N THR A 1095 -183.98 -20.20 -54.89
CA THR A 1095 -185.24 -19.46 -54.71
C THR A 1095 -185.05 -17.93 -54.68
N ALA A 1096 -186.13 -17.20 -54.98
CA ALA A 1096 -186.23 -15.74 -54.79
C ALA A 1096 -186.80 -15.40 -53.39
N PRO A 1097 -186.90 -14.11 -53.00
CA PRO A 1097 -188.03 -13.30 -53.48
C PRO A 1097 -187.68 -11.83 -53.80
N CYS A 1098 -188.67 -11.09 -54.32
CA CYS A 1098 -188.67 -9.62 -54.39
C CYS A 1098 -190.04 -9.07 -54.00
N THR A 1099 -190.08 -8.17 -53.01
CA THR A 1099 -191.22 -7.34 -52.58
C THR A 1099 -190.65 -6.10 -51.86
N ASP A 1100 -191.16 -4.87 -52.00
CA ASP A 1100 -192.31 -4.40 -52.77
C ASP A 1100 -192.18 -2.93 -53.24
N LYS A 1101 -192.64 -2.65 -54.47
CA LYS A 1101 -193.26 -1.41 -55.00
C LYS A 1101 -192.77 -0.01 -54.55
N ARG A 1102 -192.16 0.74 -55.47
CA ARG A 1102 -192.78 1.86 -56.26
C ARG A 1102 -191.77 2.47 -57.27
N GLU A 1103 -192.07 2.44 -58.57
CA GLU A 1103 -192.53 3.56 -59.43
C GLU A 1103 -191.41 4.55 -59.85
N CYS A 1104 -191.22 4.98 -61.12
CA CYS A 1104 -191.89 4.60 -62.38
C CYS A 1104 -191.08 5.02 -63.64
N CYS A 1105 -191.59 4.70 -64.84
CA CYS A 1105 -191.21 5.22 -66.18
C CYS A 1105 -189.85 4.78 -66.80
N PHE A 1106 -189.66 4.72 -68.14
CA PHE A 1106 -190.56 4.34 -69.26
C PHE A 1106 -189.73 4.15 -70.55
N PHE A 1107 -189.96 3.05 -71.29
CA PHE A 1107 -189.31 2.66 -72.57
C PHE A 1107 -187.78 2.49 -72.61
N GLY A 1108 -187.24 1.57 -73.43
CA GLY A 1108 -187.93 0.62 -74.33
C GLY A 1108 -187.03 -0.52 -74.79
#